data_AF-A0A2T3QL01-F1
#
_entry.id   AF-A0A2T3QL01-F1
#
_cell.length_a   1.000
_cell.length_b   1.000
_cell.length_c   1.000
_cell.angle_alpha   90.00
_cell.angle_beta   90.00
_cell.angle_gamma   90.00
#
_symmetry.space_group_name_H-M   'P 1'
#
loop_
_entity.id
_entity.type
_entity.pdbx_description
1 polymer ?
#
loop_
_entity_poly.entity_id
_entity_poly.type
_entity_poly.pdbx_seq_one_letter_code
_entity_poly.pdbx_strand_id
1 'polypeptide(L)'
;MKKFFYVVVALLLIIALGIGALLTLVNPNQFKPLISEQVKKATGRDLVIDGDISWRFFPTLGLTVGKTAFRNPNGFTEPDLMKFTDAELSVSVMPLFSHQLEIGKVILNGAHIFIETRKDGVSNLDGLGEASQSPSESSAHSEKSTKTQNDSATKSEQPWAISLAGIEVTNASATINNDQTDSATLLTNLNLNLDRFIPGQWSAMNFDLDGNTNGIGFSAKGKTSFNLSSNYKHIALKDVDFTASAESKTFHIPQLSLSLDHFDFGQWATIKYQTQGSIPNLKFASQGALRLNLDKALTKAEFEQIALTADLSGAMLPRPEMKIALNGDAQYLVAEKLASLSNLKLVVDEVTATGQLSYQTSTKPKLQFDLHSPDINVDKWLGMSSKQNATIAQTESKSSQASDVAKGSVSQTKVTEPNLSALKSFDLNGQLAVDKLHVANVNISDVKMQMSILNGVLNLKQLHAKLYGGTVDATAMVDANPQRAKYRFSPRIKGIQIQPLLKALADNDSLAGTANLDVSLSGQGLSEQSIRQHVYGSVTASINNGALYGVNLPEMIREAKAKLKGKAIDGANAEKKTDFSSLSAAITIKNGVASTSNLAAHSPLFNVSGSGNTNLVSEQIDFTVNALISDHKQANGQLVVPIEIKGNWDKPEYRLDLKQLLLKNNTLKQKAEKEINRGLEKIFGGEGKNEDLKNAADQLLKGLFN
;
A
#
# COMPACT_ATOMS: atom_id res chain seq x y z
N MET A 1 -7.45 81.21 -33.61
CA MET A 1 -6.51 80.56 -32.67
C MET A 1 -6.40 81.27 -31.31
N LYS A 2 -6.14 82.60 -31.22
CA LYS A 2 -5.98 83.30 -29.92
C LYS A 2 -7.19 83.22 -28.96
N LYS A 3 -8.43 83.32 -29.46
CA LYS A 3 -9.65 83.24 -28.62
C LYS A 3 -9.87 81.86 -27.97
N PHE A 4 -9.54 80.79 -28.68
CA PHE A 4 -9.61 79.41 -28.16
C PHE A 4 -8.56 79.18 -27.07
N PHE A 5 -7.35 79.73 -27.26
CA PHE A 5 -6.29 79.71 -26.24
C PHE A 5 -6.71 80.42 -24.94
N TYR A 6 -7.35 81.59 -25.00
CA TYR A 6 -7.84 82.28 -23.80
C TYR A 6 -8.97 81.54 -23.08
N VAL A 7 -9.86 80.86 -23.80
CA VAL A 7 -10.92 80.05 -23.19
C VAL A 7 -10.33 78.82 -22.48
N VAL A 8 -9.35 78.16 -23.10
CA VAL A 8 -8.66 77.01 -22.48
C VAL A 8 -7.83 77.45 -21.28
N VAL A 9 -7.10 78.57 -21.36
CA VAL A 9 -6.34 79.12 -20.23
C VAL A 9 -7.26 79.59 -19.10
N ALA A 10 -8.39 80.24 -19.41
CA ALA A 10 -9.37 80.63 -18.39
C ALA A 10 -10.04 79.43 -17.72
N LEU A 11 -10.37 78.37 -18.48
CA LEU A 11 -10.90 77.13 -17.94
C LEU A 11 -9.88 76.42 -17.03
N LEU A 12 -8.61 76.36 -17.45
CA LEU A 12 -7.53 75.81 -16.63
C LEU A 12 -7.28 76.64 -15.37
N LEU A 13 -7.39 77.97 -15.45
CA LEU A 13 -7.31 78.87 -14.29
C LEU A 13 -8.49 78.67 -13.33
N ILE A 14 -9.71 78.50 -13.84
CA ILE A 14 -10.91 78.21 -13.02
C ILE A 14 -10.79 76.84 -12.36
N ILE A 15 -10.29 75.83 -13.07
CA ILE A 15 -10.03 74.50 -12.50
C ILE A 15 -8.92 74.58 -11.46
N ALA A 16 -7.82 75.29 -11.71
CA ALA A 16 -6.74 75.48 -10.75
C ALA A 16 -7.17 76.28 -9.52
N LEU A 17 -8.00 77.32 -9.70
CA LEU A 17 -8.61 78.09 -8.60
C LEU A 17 -9.62 77.24 -7.83
N GLY A 18 -10.39 76.40 -8.51
CA GLY A 18 -11.34 75.46 -7.90
C GLY A 18 -10.63 74.37 -7.08
N ILE A 19 -9.53 73.82 -7.59
CA ILE A 19 -8.67 72.87 -6.87
C ILE A 19 -7.98 73.57 -5.70
N GLY A 20 -7.44 74.78 -5.89
CA GLY A 20 -6.87 75.60 -4.83
C GLY A 20 -7.88 75.97 -3.74
N ALA A 21 -9.13 76.26 -4.13
CA ALA A 21 -10.24 76.49 -3.21
C ALA A 21 -10.60 75.20 -2.47
N LEU A 22 -10.71 74.05 -3.15
CA LEU A 22 -10.99 72.77 -2.50
C LEU A 22 -9.90 72.38 -1.48
N LEU A 23 -8.62 72.56 -1.85
CA LEU A 23 -7.46 72.31 -0.97
C LEU A 23 -7.42 73.21 0.26
N THR A 24 -8.02 74.42 0.20
CA THR A 24 -8.02 75.39 1.30
C THR A 24 -9.32 75.38 2.11
N LEU A 25 -10.46 75.08 1.50
CA LEU A 25 -11.78 75.06 2.15
C LEU A 25 -12.12 73.69 2.76
N VAL A 26 -11.60 72.57 2.21
CA VAL A 26 -11.97 71.22 2.64
C VAL A 26 -10.73 70.48 3.18
N ASN A 27 -10.51 70.56 4.49
CA ASN A 27 -9.45 69.79 5.16
C ASN A 27 -9.91 68.32 5.36
N PRO A 28 -9.31 67.33 4.68
CA PRO A 28 -9.73 65.94 4.76
C PRO A 28 -9.64 65.35 6.19
N ASN A 29 -8.78 65.90 7.05
CA ASN A 29 -8.64 65.43 8.43
C ASN A 29 -9.87 65.73 9.31
N GLN A 30 -10.74 66.66 8.91
CA GLN A 30 -12.00 66.92 9.61
C GLN A 30 -12.99 65.76 9.49
N PHE A 31 -12.84 64.89 8.48
CA PHE A 31 -13.71 63.73 8.29
C PHE A 31 -13.30 62.52 9.12
N LYS A 32 -12.14 62.53 9.81
CA LYS A 32 -11.69 61.41 10.64
C LYS A 32 -12.77 60.92 11.63
N PRO A 33 -13.41 61.79 12.45
CA PRO A 33 -14.44 61.35 13.38
C PRO A 33 -15.65 60.74 12.68
N LEU A 34 -16.05 61.30 11.53
CA LEU A 34 -17.19 60.83 10.75
C LEU A 34 -16.93 59.47 10.12
N ILE A 35 -15.73 59.24 9.56
CA ILE A 35 -15.32 57.94 9.03
C ILE A 35 -15.29 56.90 10.15
N SER A 36 -14.70 57.24 11.31
CA SER A 36 -14.66 56.37 12.48
C SER A 36 -16.05 56.01 12.98
N GLU A 37 -16.98 56.98 13.05
CA GLU A 37 -18.36 56.75 13.48
C GLU A 37 -19.13 55.85 12.50
N GLN A 38 -18.99 56.07 11.18
CA GLN A 38 -19.64 55.23 10.19
C GLN A 38 -19.07 53.81 10.16
N VAL A 39 -17.75 53.67 10.30
CA VAL A 39 -17.12 52.35 10.40
C VAL A 39 -17.56 51.65 11.68
N LYS A 40 -17.65 52.34 12.82
CA LYS A 40 -18.19 51.79 14.06
C LYS A 40 -19.65 51.35 13.91
N LYS A 41 -20.49 52.14 13.24
CA LYS A 41 -21.88 51.80 12.98
C LYS A 41 -22.03 50.59 12.05
N ALA A 42 -21.17 50.47 11.03
CA ALA A 42 -21.21 49.40 10.05
C ALA A 42 -20.59 48.09 10.55
N THR A 43 -19.54 48.16 11.37
CA THR A 43 -18.71 47.00 11.75
C THR A 43 -18.78 46.65 13.23
N GLY A 44 -19.32 47.55 14.07
CA GLY A 44 -19.34 47.39 15.52
C GLY A 44 -17.97 47.59 16.19
N ARG A 45 -16.99 48.18 15.50
CA ARG A 45 -15.61 48.32 15.97
C ARG A 45 -15.07 49.74 15.83
N ASP A 46 -14.17 50.12 16.73
CA ASP A 46 -13.54 51.43 16.70
C ASP A 46 -12.43 51.51 15.65
N LEU A 47 -12.50 52.50 14.77
CA LEU A 47 -11.45 52.86 13.83
C LEU A 47 -10.69 54.09 14.34
N VAL A 48 -9.38 53.98 14.49
CA VAL A 48 -8.49 55.06 14.94
C VAL A 48 -7.55 55.44 13.79
N ILE A 49 -7.64 56.68 13.31
CA ILE A 49 -6.83 57.21 12.21
C ILE A 49 -5.78 58.19 12.79
N ASP A 50 -4.62 57.66 13.17
CA ASP A 50 -3.51 58.43 13.76
C ASP A 50 -2.78 59.28 12.71
N GLY A 51 -2.58 58.75 11.51
CA GLY A 51 -1.90 59.43 10.41
C GLY A 51 -2.78 60.45 9.69
N ASP A 52 -2.19 61.35 8.92
CA ASP A 52 -2.95 62.36 8.16
C ASP A 52 -3.70 61.73 6.98
N ILE A 53 -4.87 62.28 6.69
CA ILE A 53 -5.59 62.05 5.43
C ILE A 53 -5.17 63.16 4.47
N SER A 54 -4.77 62.81 3.25
CA SER A 54 -4.41 63.78 2.21
C SER A 54 -5.10 63.46 0.90
N TRP A 55 -5.37 64.52 0.13
CA TRP A 55 -5.96 64.39 -1.19
C TRP A 55 -4.90 64.26 -2.27
N ARG A 56 -5.22 63.48 -3.30
CA ARG A 56 -4.48 63.42 -4.57
C ARG A 56 -5.41 63.81 -5.71
N PHE A 57 -5.02 64.78 -6.55
CA PHE A 57 -5.93 65.38 -7.55
C PHE A 57 -5.50 65.19 -9.01
N PHE A 58 -4.28 64.68 -9.28
CA PHE A 58 -3.79 64.46 -10.64
C PHE A 58 -2.96 63.17 -10.71
N PRO A 59 -3.18 62.27 -11.69
CA PRO A 59 -4.19 62.31 -12.78
C PRO A 59 -5.62 61.85 -12.39
N THR A 60 -5.85 61.39 -11.15
CA THR A 60 -7.17 60.94 -10.62
C THR A 60 -7.43 61.56 -9.25
N LEU A 61 -8.71 61.64 -8.85
CA LEU A 61 -9.08 62.01 -7.48
C LEU A 61 -8.85 60.80 -6.56
N GLY A 62 -8.02 60.97 -5.54
CA GLY A 62 -7.71 59.93 -4.57
C GLY A 62 -7.56 60.46 -3.16
N LEU A 63 -7.67 59.54 -2.21
CA LEU A 63 -7.51 59.74 -0.79
C LEU A 63 -6.37 58.82 -0.31
N THR A 64 -5.36 59.40 0.32
CA THR A 64 -4.35 58.64 1.06
C THR A 64 -4.65 58.77 2.53
N VAL A 65 -4.80 57.64 3.22
CA VAL A 65 -5.03 57.55 4.65
C VAL A 65 -3.77 56.99 5.27
N GLY A 66 -3.09 57.75 6.14
CA GLY A 66 -1.91 57.27 6.86
C GLY A 66 -2.24 56.26 7.96
N LYS A 67 -1.34 56.13 8.93
CA LYS A 67 -1.39 55.12 9.99
C LYS A 67 -2.79 54.99 10.60
N THR A 68 -3.38 53.82 10.46
CA THR A 68 -4.75 53.54 10.91
C THR A 68 -4.79 52.19 11.60
N ALA A 69 -5.57 52.11 12.68
CA ALA A 69 -5.78 50.91 13.46
C ALA A 69 -7.27 50.68 13.69
N PHE A 70 -7.71 49.46 13.41
CA PHE A 70 -9.04 48.95 13.63
C PHE A 70 -9.02 48.05 14.86
N ARG A 71 -9.74 48.44 15.92
CA ARG A 71 -9.55 47.90 17.27
C ARG A 71 -10.24 46.55 17.47
N ASN A 72 -9.61 45.68 18.25
CA ASN A 72 -10.25 44.48 18.78
C ASN A 72 -11.20 44.84 19.94
N PRO A 73 -12.19 43.97 20.24
CA PRO A 73 -12.88 44.03 21.51
C PRO A 73 -11.93 43.84 22.70
N ASN A 74 -12.36 44.21 23.90
CA ASN A 74 -11.57 43.98 25.11
C ASN A 74 -11.38 42.47 25.37
N GLY A 75 -10.19 42.06 25.83
CA GLY A 75 -9.91 40.69 26.25
C GLY A 75 -9.20 39.79 25.23
N PHE A 76 -8.74 40.37 24.10
CA PHE A 76 -7.84 39.71 23.14
C PHE A 76 -6.38 40.15 23.36
N THR A 77 -5.45 39.33 22.89
CA THR A 77 -4.00 39.49 23.14
C THR A 77 -3.43 40.73 22.46
N GLU A 78 -3.86 41.04 21.23
CA GLU A 78 -3.54 42.33 20.58
C GLU A 78 -4.72 43.32 20.65
N PRO A 79 -4.44 44.63 20.86
CA PRO A 79 -5.48 45.65 20.93
C PRO A 79 -6.13 45.96 19.57
N ASP A 80 -5.48 45.59 18.47
CA ASP A 80 -5.87 45.94 17.11
C ASP A 80 -6.19 44.68 16.31
N LEU A 81 -7.36 44.62 15.67
CA LEU A 81 -7.72 43.58 14.70
C LEU A 81 -6.89 43.72 13.42
N MET A 82 -6.76 44.96 12.96
CA MET A 82 -6.00 45.31 11.76
C MET A 82 -5.32 46.66 11.98
N LYS A 83 -4.07 46.78 11.56
CA LYS A 83 -3.35 48.06 11.48
C LYS A 83 -2.62 48.16 10.15
N PHE A 84 -2.45 49.36 9.62
CA PHE A 84 -1.68 49.57 8.39
C PHE A 84 -0.95 50.91 8.43
N THR A 85 0.15 51.02 7.69
CA THR A 85 0.99 52.23 7.64
C THR A 85 0.33 53.31 6.80
N ASP A 86 -0.16 52.93 5.63
CA ASP A 86 -0.92 53.79 4.75
C ASP A 86 -1.78 52.96 3.78
N ALA A 87 -2.87 53.58 3.34
CA ALA A 87 -3.74 53.05 2.31
C ALA A 87 -4.08 54.15 1.30
N GLU A 88 -4.09 53.82 0.02
CA GLU A 88 -4.49 54.71 -1.05
C GLU A 88 -5.73 54.17 -1.75
N LEU A 89 -6.73 55.03 -1.92
CA LEU A 89 -7.93 54.76 -2.70
C LEU A 89 -8.12 55.88 -3.72
N SER A 90 -8.36 55.54 -4.98
CA SER A 90 -8.70 56.52 -6.01
C SER A 90 -10.02 56.17 -6.69
N VAL A 91 -10.71 57.17 -7.23
CA VAL A 91 -11.96 57.01 -7.97
C VAL A 91 -11.94 57.92 -9.21
N SER A 92 -12.35 57.40 -10.37
CA SER A 92 -12.51 58.20 -11.57
C SER A 92 -13.74 59.12 -11.44
N VAL A 93 -13.60 60.42 -11.68
CA VAL A 93 -14.69 61.40 -11.49
C VAL A 93 -15.67 61.42 -12.69
N MET A 94 -15.17 61.28 -13.92
CA MET A 94 -16.01 61.35 -15.13
C MET A 94 -17.12 60.26 -15.18
N PRO A 95 -16.85 58.97 -14.86
CA PRO A 95 -17.86 57.91 -14.92
C PRO A 95 -18.96 58.01 -13.85
N LEU A 96 -18.72 58.74 -12.75
CA LEU A 96 -19.71 58.93 -11.68
C LEU A 96 -20.98 59.65 -12.18
N PHE A 97 -20.84 60.56 -13.15
CA PHE A 97 -21.98 61.23 -13.79
C PHE A 97 -22.87 60.27 -14.59
N SER A 98 -22.37 59.06 -14.89
CA SER A 98 -23.06 57.99 -15.63
C SER A 98 -23.41 56.78 -14.77
N HIS A 99 -23.42 56.91 -13.44
CA HIS A 99 -23.68 55.81 -12.48
C HIS A 99 -22.69 54.62 -12.58
N GLN A 100 -21.45 54.89 -12.99
CA GLN A 100 -20.37 53.90 -13.03
C GLN A 100 -19.37 54.23 -11.92
N LEU A 101 -19.17 53.28 -11.00
CA LEU A 101 -18.15 53.39 -9.96
C LEU A 101 -16.87 52.72 -10.47
N GLU A 102 -15.96 53.53 -10.99
CA GLU A 102 -14.61 53.08 -11.31
C GLU A 102 -13.68 53.38 -10.15
N ILE A 103 -13.41 52.35 -9.35
CA ILE A 103 -12.40 52.41 -8.29
C ILE A 103 -11.03 52.28 -8.98
N GLY A 104 -10.17 53.26 -8.78
CA GLY A 104 -8.78 53.23 -9.23
C GLY A 104 -7.96 52.19 -8.46
N LYS A 105 -6.63 52.27 -8.57
CA LYS A 105 -5.76 51.31 -7.89
C LYS A 105 -5.88 51.50 -6.37
N VAL A 106 -6.12 50.40 -5.66
CA VAL A 106 -6.13 50.35 -4.19
C VAL A 106 -4.77 49.87 -3.73
N ILE A 107 -4.08 50.66 -2.91
CA ILE A 107 -2.75 50.31 -2.38
C ILE A 107 -2.86 50.20 -0.87
N LEU A 108 -2.31 49.13 -0.29
CA LEU A 108 -2.27 48.89 1.14
C LEU A 108 -0.85 48.48 1.56
N ASN A 109 -0.21 49.32 2.38
CA ASN A 109 1.17 49.15 2.76
C ASN A 109 1.32 48.80 4.25
N GLY A 110 2.10 47.75 4.54
CA GLY A 110 2.46 47.36 5.91
C GLY A 110 1.26 46.94 6.75
N ALA A 111 0.24 46.33 6.15
CA ALA A 111 -0.92 45.85 6.88
C ALA A 111 -0.54 44.69 7.81
N HIS A 112 -1.06 44.71 9.02
CA HIS A 112 -0.94 43.61 9.98
C HIS A 112 -2.33 43.26 10.49
N ILE A 113 -2.71 42.00 10.35
CA ILE A 113 -3.99 41.46 10.82
C ILE A 113 -3.72 40.51 11.99
N PHE A 114 -4.48 40.66 13.08
CA PHE A 114 -4.43 39.75 14.21
C PHE A 114 -5.79 39.07 14.38
N ILE A 115 -5.82 37.74 14.29
CA ILE A 115 -7.01 36.92 14.51
C ILE A 115 -6.74 35.99 15.68
N GLU A 116 -7.65 35.94 16.64
CA GLU A 116 -7.55 35.08 17.81
C GLU A 116 -8.91 34.47 18.13
N THR A 117 -8.93 33.14 18.22
CA THR A 117 -10.05 32.38 18.78
C THR A 117 -9.64 31.86 20.15
N ARG A 118 -10.29 32.34 21.20
CA ARG A 118 -9.96 32.02 22.59
C ARG A 118 -10.48 30.64 22.99
N LYS A 119 -10.07 30.15 24.17
CA LYS A 119 -10.48 28.84 24.71
C LYS A 119 -11.99 28.65 24.84
N ASP A 120 -12.72 29.73 25.09
CA ASP A 120 -14.19 29.73 25.18
C ASP A 120 -14.89 29.67 23.82
N GLY A 121 -14.12 29.67 22.71
CA GLY A 121 -14.61 29.62 21.34
C GLY A 121 -14.95 30.99 20.75
N VAL A 122 -14.83 32.06 21.52
CA VAL A 122 -15.09 33.42 21.04
C VAL A 122 -13.90 33.90 20.22
N SER A 123 -14.18 34.35 18.99
CA SER A 123 -13.20 34.96 18.09
C SER A 123 -13.27 36.49 18.15
N ASN A 124 -12.16 37.18 17.91
CA ASN A 124 -12.17 38.64 17.75
C ASN A 124 -12.91 39.12 16.49
N LEU A 125 -13.23 38.20 15.58
CA LEU A 125 -14.08 38.40 14.42
C LEU A 125 -15.58 38.33 14.73
N ASP A 126 -15.99 37.84 15.90
CA ASP A 126 -17.40 37.66 16.25
C ASP A 126 -18.13 39.00 16.37
N GLY A 127 -19.32 39.13 15.78
CA GLY A 127 -20.09 40.37 15.76
C GLY A 127 -19.50 41.46 14.84
N LEU A 128 -18.63 41.10 13.89
CA LEU A 128 -18.19 41.99 12.82
C LEU A 128 -19.26 42.05 11.71
N GLY A 129 -19.89 43.21 11.50
CA GLY A 129 -20.88 43.39 10.41
C GLY A 129 -22.32 42.94 10.74
N GLU A 130 -22.58 42.51 11.98
CA GLU A 130 -23.95 42.36 12.49
C GLU A 130 -24.50 43.77 12.81
N ALA A 131 -25.15 44.39 11.83
CA ALA A 131 -25.96 45.57 12.11
C ALA A 131 -26.96 45.22 13.21
N SER A 132 -26.97 45.99 14.31
CA SER A 132 -27.88 45.81 15.44
C SER A 132 -29.31 45.53 14.98
N GLN A 133 -29.73 44.26 15.01
CA GLN A 133 -31.15 43.93 15.06
C GLN A 133 -31.60 44.28 16.48
N SER A 134 -32.27 45.44 16.62
CA SER A 134 -33.15 45.65 17.77
C SER A 134 -34.11 44.45 17.87
N PRO A 135 -34.32 43.88 19.07
CA PRO A 135 -35.34 42.87 19.26
C PRO A 135 -36.69 43.47 18.88
N SER A 136 -37.33 42.90 17.86
CA SER A 136 -38.74 43.16 17.58
C SER A 136 -39.56 42.52 18.69
N GLU A 137 -40.21 43.33 19.52
CA GLU A 137 -41.39 42.89 20.25
C GLU A 137 -42.49 42.58 19.25
N SER A 138 -42.93 41.32 19.28
CA SER A 138 -44.15 40.84 18.66
C SER A 138 -45.36 41.51 19.32
N SER A 139 -46.25 42.06 18.50
CA SER A 139 -47.69 42.04 18.78
C SER A 139 -48.47 42.14 17.47
N ALA A 140 -49.23 41.08 17.21
CA ALA A 140 -50.19 40.97 16.12
C ALA A 140 -51.46 41.77 16.41
N HIS A 141 -51.98 42.50 15.41
CA HIS A 141 -53.42 42.56 15.12
C HIS A 141 -53.72 43.05 13.69
N SER A 142 -54.55 42.27 13.00
CA SER A 142 -55.43 42.65 11.87
C SER A 142 -56.32 43.85 12.27
N GLU A 143 -56.99 44.65 11.43
CA GLU A 143 -57.59 44.41 10.12
C GLU A 143 -58.02 45.78 9.47
N LYS A 144 -58.05 45.84 8.12
CA LYS A 144 -58.86 46.70 7.23
C LYS A 144 -58.79 48.23 7.31
N SER A 145 -58.41 48.84 6.19
CA SER A 145 -59.32 49.63 5.32
C SER A 145 -58.69 50.05 3.99
N THR A 146 -59.57 50.26 3.03
CA THR A 146 -59.43 50.31 1.56
C THR A 146 -58.90 51.63 0.97
N LYS A 147 -58.28 51.50 -0.23
CA LYS A 147 -58.15 52.46 -1.36
C LYS A 147 -57.47 53.81 -1.10
N THR A 148 -56.32 54.04 -1.75
CA THR A 148 -56.23 55.01 -2.85
C THR A 148 -55.10 54.65 -3.80
N GLN A 149 -55.44 54.62 -5.09
CA GLN A 149 -54.54 54.60 -6.23
C GLN A 149 -53.79 55.94 -6.26
N ASN A 150 -52.46 55.92 -6.30
CA ASN A 150 -51.71 57.04 -6.83
C ASN A 150 -50.43 56.52 -7.48
N ASP A 151 -50.28 56.90 -8.75
CA ASP A 151 -49.06 56.78 -9.52
C ASP A 151 -47.86 57.31 -8.72
N SER A 152 -46.83 56.48 -8.62
CA SER A 152 -45.45 56.94 -8.58
C SER A 152 -44.57 55.83 -9.10
N ALA A 153 -44.01 56.09 -10.28
CA ALA A 153 -42.99 55.29 -10.91
C ALA A 153 -41.94 54.87 -9.88
N THR A 154 -41.84 53.56 -9.64
CA THR A 154 -40.65 52.96 -9.08
C THR A 154 -39.50 53.29 -10.05
N LYS A 155 -38.71 54.31 -9.69
CA LYS A 155 -37.35 54.44 -10.22
C LYS A 155 -36.68 53.09 -9.99
N SER A 156 -36.49 52.31 -11.05
CA SER A 156 -35.52 51.24 -11.04
C SER A 156 -34.16 51.91 -10.80
N GLU A 157 -33.66 51.87 -9.56
CA GLU A 157 -32.27 52.20 -9.30
C GLU A 157 -31.44 51.22 -10.13
N GLN A 158 -30.87 51.72 -11.23
CA GLN A 158 -29.94 50.97 -12.05
C GLN A 158 -28.77 50.57 -11.12
N PRO A 159 -28.46 49.27 -10.96
CA PRO A 159 -27.36 48.85 -10.11
C PRO A 159 -26.06 49.42 -10.67
N TRP A 160 -25.24 50.01 -9.79
CA TRP A 160 -23.97 50.60 -10.18
C TRP A 160 -23.07 49.54 -10.84
N ALA A 161 -22.51 49.85 -12.00
CA ALA A 161 -21.45 49.04 -12.59
C ALA A 161 -20.14 49.34 -11.85
N ILE A 162 -19.60 48.35 -11.15
CA ILE A 162 -18.38 48.47 -10.35
C ILE A 162 -17.22 47.88 -11.14
N SER A 163 -16.15 48.65 -11.33
CA SER A 163 -14.87 48.14 -11.81
C SER A 163 -13.73 48.57 -10.89
N LEU A 164 -12.71 47.73 -10.78
CA LEU A 164 -11.55 47.96 -9.93
C LEU A 164 -10.29 47.97 -10.79
N ALA A 165 -9.53 49.06 -10.79
CA ALA A 165 -8.35 49.20 -11.64
C ALA A 165 -7.19 48.30 -11.18
N GLY A 166 -7.18 47.89 -9.90
CA GLY A 166 -6.25 46.90 -9.35
C GLY A 166 -6.14 46.98 -7.83
N ILE A 167 -5.53 45.97 -7.22
CA ILE A 167 -5.19 45.94 -5.79
C ILE A 167 -3.68 45.68 -5.68
N GLU A 168 -3.01 46.42 -4.82
CA GLU A 168 -1.64 46.18 -4.43
C GLU A 168 -1.54 46.14 -2.91
N VAL A 169 -1.04 45.03 -2.39
CA VAL A 169 -0.73 44.83 -0.97
C VAL A 169 0.77 44.62 -0.87
N THR A 170 1.45 45.42 -0.05
CA THR A 170 2.90 45.29 0.14
C THR A 170 3.26 45.10 1.61
N ASN A 171 4.21 44.19 1.87
CA ASN A 171 4.75 43.92 3.20
C ASN A 171 3.68 43.67 4.27
N ALA A 172 2.59 42.98 3.89
CA ALA A 172 1.55 42.65 4.85
C ALA A 172 1.95 41.44 5.71
N SER A 173 1.29 41.29 6.84
CA SER A 173 1.49 40.20 7.79
C SER A 173 0.17 39.83 8.46
N ALA A 174 0.09 38.59 8.95
CA ALA A 174 -1.06 38.16 9.73
C ALA A 174 -0.62 37.21 10.85
N THR A 175 -1.21 37.37 12.02
CA THR A 175 -1.11 36.43 13.14
C THR A 175 -2.48 35.80 13.33
N ILE A 176 -2.54 34.48 13.33
CA ILE A 176 -3.77 33.71 13.52
C ILE A 176 -3.54 32.71 14.65
N ASN A 177 -4.16 32.97 15.80
CA ASN A 177 -4.09 32.14 16.98
C ASN A 177 -5.43 31.45 17.23
N ASN A 178 -5.38 30.16 17.55
CA ASN A 178 -6.54 29.39 17.98
C ASN A 178 -6.19 28.62 19.26
N ASP A 179 -6.57 29.20 20.39
CA ASP A 179 -6.31 28.68 21.73
C ASP A 179 -7.13 27.43 22.08
N GLN A 180 -8.17 27.11 21.30
CA GLN A 180 -8.92 25.86 21.48
C GLN A 180 -8.11 24.66 20.97
N THR A 181 -7.33 24.89 19.92
CA THR A 181 -6.49 23.87 19.27
C THR A 181 -5.01 24.02 19.58
N ASP A 182 -4.65 24.99 20.43
CA ASP A 182 -3.27 25.44 20.69
C ASP A 182 -2.46 25.64 19.39
N SER A 183 -3.11 26.22 18.36
CA SER A 183 -2.54 26.42 17.03
C SER A 183 -2.20 27.89 16.79
N ALA A 184 -1.01 28.15 16.25
CA ALA A 184 -0.57 29.49 15.89
C ALA A 184 0.00 29.51 14.48
N THR A 185 -0.44 30.49 13.69
CA THR A 185 0.05 30.75 12.33
C THR A 185 0.51 32.19 12.23
N LEU A 186 1.75 32.39 11.78
CA LEU A 186 2.32 33.68 11.47
C LEU A 186 2.57 33.76 9.96
N LEU A 187 2.04 34.78 9.31
CA LEU A 187 2.32 35.14 7.91
C LEU A 187 3.15 36.42 7.89
N THR A 188 4.21 36.41 7.10
CA THR A 188 5.13 37.54 6.91
C THR A 188 5.37 37.77 5.43
N ASN A 189 5.78 39.00 5.07
CA ASN A 189 6.10 39.36 3.69
C ASN A 189 4.99 39.03 2.69
N LEU A 190 3.72 39.21 3.09
CA LEU A 190 2.59 38.99 2.19
C LEU A 190 2.52 40.14 1.20
N ASN A 191 2.82 39.84 -0.05
CA ASN A 191 2.66 40.73 -1.18
C ASN A 191 1.61 40.16 -2.12
N LEU A 192 0.74 41.02 -2.64
CA LEU A 192 -0.31 40.66 -3.59
C LEU A 192 -0.47 41.78 -4.60
N ASN A 193 -0.53 41.42 -5.88
CA ASN A 193 -0.88 42.32 -6.94
C ASN A 193 -2.03 41.72 -7.76
N LEU A 194 -3.09 42.50 -7.93
CA LEU A 194 -4.24 42.22 -8.77
C LEU A 194 -4.34 43.32 -9.82
N ASP A 195 -4.32 42.92 -11.09
CA ASP A 195 -4.59 43.82 -12.21
C ASP A 195 -6.07 44.24 -12.24
N ARG A 196 -6.45 45.02 -13.25
CA ARG A 196 -7.84 45.47 -13.41
C ARG A 196 -8.82 44.29 -13.33
N PHE A 197 -9.75 44.38 -12.38
CA PHE A 197 -10.79 43.39 -12.17
C PHE A 197 -12.15 43.90 -12.66
N ILE A 198 -12.74 43.14 -13.58
CA ILE A 198 -14.10 43.31 -14.09
C ILE A 198 -14.77 41.93 -14.10
N PRO A 199 -15.92 41.72 -13.42
CA PRO A 199 -16.62 40.44 -13.46
C PRO A 199 -16.95 40.00 -14.89
N GLY A 200 -16.61 38.76 -15.24
CA GLY A 200 -16.73 38.19 -16.58
C GLY A 200 -15.50 38.41 -17.47
N GLN A 201 -14.48 39.16 -17.02
CA GLN A 201 -13.22 39.36 -17.73
C GLN A 201 -12.05 38.69 -17.01
N TRP A 202 -11.01 38.34 -17.76
CA TRP A 202 -9.76 37.82 -17.21
C TRP A 202 -8.99 38.92 -16.48
N SER A 203 -8.56 38.62 -15.26
CA SER A 203 -7.77 39.51 -14.41
C SER A 203 -6.54 38.75 -13.94
N ALA A 204 -5.35 39.33 -14.13
CA ALA A 204 -4.10 38.72 -13.68
C ALA A 204 -3.88 39.02 -12.19
N MET A 205 -3.33 38.04 -11.47
CA MET A 205 -2.98 38.13 -10.07
C MET A 205 -1.62 37.47 -9.84
N ASN A 206 -0.80 38.07 -8.98
CA ASN A 206 0.37 37.42 -8.40
C ASN A 206 0.42 37.65 -6.89
N PHE A 207 1.08 36.73 -6.18
CA PHE A 207 1.32 36.85 -4.76
C PHE A 207 2.63 36.17 -4.37
N ASP A 208 3.21 36.62 -3.27
CA ASP A 208 4.23 35.92 -2.53
C ASP A 208 4.01 36.10 -1.03
N LEU A 209 4.31 35.05 -0.25
CA LEU A 209 4.19 35.07 1.19
C LEU A 209 5.18 34.09 1.82
N ASP A 210 5.57 34.39 3.05
CA ASP A 210 6.27 33.50 3.95
C ASP A 210 5.39 33.26 5.19
N GLY A 211 5.58 32.13 5.86
CA GLY A 211 4.87 31.89 7.11
C GLY A 211 5.43 30.76 7.95
N ASN A 212 4.89 30.64 9.14
CA ASN A 212 5.14 29.54 10.06
C ASN A 212 3.82 29.12 10.70
N THR A 213 3.49 27.83 10.66
CA THR A 213 2.33 27.28 11.36
C THR A 213 2.77 26.09 12.21
N ASN A 214 2.59 26.18 13.52
CA ASN A 214 2.94 25.11 14.48
C ASN A 214 4.34 24.50 14.28
N GLY A 215 5.35 25.33 13.97
CA GLY A 215 6.73 24.89 13.75
C GLY A 215 7.04 24.40 12.33
N ILE A 216 6.09 24.52 11.40
CA ILE A 216 6.28 24.31 9.96
C ILE A 216 6.51 25.67 9.31
N GLY A 217 7.76 25.96 8.92
CA GLY A 217 8.07 27.12 8.09
C GLY A 217 7.68 26.84 6.63
N PHE A 218 7.09 27.80 5.94
CA PHE A 218 6.72 27.68 4.54
C PHE A 218 6.89 29.00 3.79
N SER A 219 7.06 28.89 2.48
CA SER A 219 6.92 30.01 1.56
C SER A 219 6.02 29.60 0.40
N ALA A 220 5.30 30.55 -0.18
CA ALA A 220 4.47 30.32 -1.35
C ALA A 220 4.53 31.52 -2.27
N LYS A 221 4.63 31.26 -3.58
CA LYS A 221 4.57 32.26 -4.64
C LYS A 221 3.66 31.75 -5.74
N GLY A 222 2.86 32.62 -6.31
CA GLY A 222 1.95 32.23 -7.36
C GLY A 222 1.65 33.37 -8.33
N LYS A 223 1.36 33.01 -9.57
CA LYS A 223 0.73 33.88 -10.55
C LYS A 223 -0.35 33.12 -11.31
N THR A 224 -1.41 33.81 -11.69
CA THR A 224 -2.51 33.26 -12.48
C THR A 224 -3.32 34.38 -13.13
N SER A 225 -4.05 34.07 -14.19
CA SER A 225 -5.22 34.88 -14.56
C SER A 225 -6.48 34.13 -14.18
N PHE A 226 -7.44 34.82 -13.57
CA PHE A 226 -8.75 34.27 -13.26
C PHE A 226 -9.86 35.07 -13.95
N ASN A 227 -10.98 34.40 -14.22
CA ASN A 227 -12.22 35.04 -14.66
C ASN A 227 -13.33 34.59 -13.73
N LEU A 228 -13.91 35.54 -13.01
CA LEU A 228 -15.06 35.32 -12.15
C LEU A 228 -16.30 35.85 -12.86
N SER A 229 -17.22 34.96 -13.20
CA SER A 229 -18.50 35.31 -13.85
C SER A 229 -19.26 36.41 -13.11
N SER A 230 -20.07 37.20 -13.82
CA SER A 230 -20.79 38.35 -13.25
C SER A 230 -21.83 37.99 -12.16
N ASN A 231 -22.19 36.71 -12.05
CA ASN A 231 -23.04 36.19 -10.96
C ASN A 231 -22.23 35.56 -9.80
N TYR A 232 -20.90 35.62 -9.87
CA TYR A 232 -19.96 35.10 -8.88
C TYR A 232 -20.06 33.59 -8.62
N LYS A 233 -20.65 32.81 -9.54
CA LYS A 233 -20.85 31.35 -9.37
C LYS A 233 -19.81 30.50 -10.08
N HIS A 234 -19.22 31.01 -11.15
CA HIS A 234 -18.23 30.30 -11.95
C HIS A 234 -16.91 31.04 -11.94
N ILE A 235 -15.85 30.30 -11.68
CA ILE A 235 -14.46 30.74 -11.79
C ILE A 235 -13.76 29.91 -12.86
N ALA A 236 -13.03 30.58 -13.73
CA ALA A 236 -12.08 29.96 -14.64
C ALA A 236 -10.67 30.46 -14.30
N LEU A 237 -9.67 29.61 -14.49
CA LEU A 237 -8.26 29.93 -14.25
C LEU A 237 -7.46 29.67 -15.54
N LYS A 238 -6.34 30.35 -15.70
CA LYS A 238 -5.34 30.02 -16.71
C LYS A 238 -3.96 30.53 -16.29
N ASP A 239 -2.95 30.00 -16.95
CA ASP A 239 -1.55 30.40 -16.76
C ASP A 239 -1.16 30.38 -15.27
N VAL A 240 -1.60 29.34 -14.55
CA VAL A 240 -1.28 29.16 -13.14
C VAL A 240 0.14 28.64 -13.06
N ASP A 241 1.01 29.38 -12.38
CA ASP A 241 2.30 28.91 -11.93
C ASP A 241 2.36 29.13 -10.41
N PHE A 242 2.55 28.06 -9.66
CA PHE A 242 2.62 28.06 -8.21
C PHE A 242 3.89 27.36 -7.74
N THR A 243 4.60 27.98 -6.82
CA THR A 243 5.78 27.40 -6.17
C THR A 243 5.66 27.53 -4.67
N ALA A 244 5.98 26.48 -3.93
CA ALA A 244 6.01 26.52 -2.47
C ALA A 244 7.21 25.78 -1.90
N SER A 245 7.60 26.11 -0.68
CA SER A 245 8.53 25.34 0.13
C SER A 245 7.92 25.09 1.51
N ALA A 246 8.32 24.00 2.15
CA ALA A 246 7.88 23.70 3.50
C ALA A 246 8.96 22.94 4.27
N GLU A 247 9.21 23.33 5.51
CA GLU A 247 10.24 22.74 6.36
C GLU A 247 9.76 22.62 7.80
N SER A 248 10.06 21.48 8.41
CA SER A 248 9.85 21.23 9.83
C SER A 248 10.99 20.33 10.35
N LYS A 249 10.91 19.93 11.63
CA LYS A 249 11.83 18.94 12.20
C LYS A 249 11.72 17.55 11.56
N THR A 250 10.59 17.23 10.93
CA THR A 250 10.27 15.88 10.42
C THR A 250 10.09 15.82 8.90
N PHE A 251 10.21 16.94 8.20
CA PHE A 251 10.24 16.94 6.74
C PHE A 251 10.90 18.21 6.20
N HIS A 252 11.48 18.10 5.01
CA HIS A 252 12.04 19.22 4.27
C HIS A 252 11.65 19.08 2.80
N ILE A 253 10.90 20.06 2.30
CA ILE A 253 10.45 20.20 0.92
C ILE A 253 11.00 21.54 0.41
N PRO A 254 12.18 21.57 -0.22
CA PRO A 254 12.81 22.80 -0.67
C PRO A 254 11.98 23.49 -1.77
N GLN A 255 11.29 22.72 -2.60
CA GLN A 255 10.46 23.24 -3.67
C GLN A 255 9.40 22.22 -4.11
N LEU A 256 8.17 22.69 -4.17
CA LEU A 256 7.03 22.14 -4.89
C LEU A 256 6.68 23.14 -5.99
N SER A 257 6.62 22.69 -7.23
CA SER A 257 6.14 23.48 -8.37
C SER A 257 4.87 22.85 -8.92
N LEU A 258 3.87 23.65 -9.22
CA LEU A 258 2.62 23.24 -9.85
C LEU A 258 2.28 24.24 -10.96
N SER A 259 1.91 23.73 -12.14
CA SER A 259 1.37 24.55 -13.21
C SER A 259 0.06 23.99 -13.75
N LEU A 260 -0.81 24.90 -14.18
CA LEU A 260 -2.08 24.61 -14.82
C LEU A 260 -2.27 25.55 -16.01
N ASP A 261 -2.57 24.99 -17.18
CA ASP A 261 -2.71 25.74 -18.44
C ASP A 261 -4.01 26.55 -18.48
N HIS A 262 -5.16 25.90 -18.38
CA HIS A 262 -6.48 26.48 -18.37
C HIS A 262 -7.45 25.58 -17.61
N PHE A 263 -8.30 26.16 -16.78
CA PHE A 263 -9.36 25.46 -16.08
C PHE A 263 -10.69 26.20 -16.27
N ASP A 264 -11.68 25.46 -16.75
CA ASP A 264 -13.09 25.81 -16.77
C ASP A 264 -13.90 24.51 -16.65
N PHE A 265 -15.10 24.60 -16.10
CA PHE A 265 -15.96 23.44 -15.91
C PHE A 265 -16.44 22.86 -17.25
N GLY A 266 -16.29 21.55 -17.41
CA GLY A 266 -16.57 20.82 -18.63
C GLY A 266 -15.47 20.92 -19.69
N GLN A 267 -14.30 21.47 -19.34
CA GLN A 267 -13.11 21.52 -20.20
C GLN A 267 -11.94 20.78 -19.56
N TRP A 268 -11.05 20.27 -20.41
CA TRP A 268 -9.82 19.61 -19.97
C TRP A 268 -8.75 20.64 -19.59
N ALA A 269 -8.21 20.49 -18.38
CA ALA A 269 -7.09 21.25 -17.82
C ALA A 269 -5.85 20.37 -17.68
N THR A 270 -4.72 20.76 -18.27
CA THR A 270 -3.44 20.09 -18.06
C THR A 270 -2.79 20.59 -16.79
N ILE A 271 -2.54 19.68 -15.85
CA ILE A 271 -1.86 19.95 -14.59
C ILE A 271 -0.50 19.26 -14.63
N LYS A 272 0.54 19.99 -14.26
CA LYS A 272 1.89 19.45 -14.05
C LYS A 272 2.34 19.78 -12.64
N TYR A 273 3.06 18.86 -12.01
CA TYR A 273 3.73 19.13 -10.76
C TYR A 273 5.14 18.54 -10.74
N GLN A 274 5.98 19.11 -9.89
CA GLN A 274 7.29 18.59 -9.57
C GLN A 274 7.61 18.93 -8.12
N THR A 275 8.15 17.98 -7.38
CA THR A 275 8.56 18.17 -5.99
C THR A 275 9.74 17.26 -5.68
N GLN A 276 10.56 17.70 -4.74
CA GLN A 276 11.53 16.83 -4.09
C GLN A 276 11.54 17.15 -2.61
N GLY A 277 11.99 16.22 -1.80
CA GLY A 277 12.07 16.43 -0.37
C GLY A 277 12.57 15.21 0.38
N SER A 278 12.51 15.32 1.70
CA SER A 278 12.90 14.25 2.61
C SER A 278 12.05 14.26 3.85
N ILE A 279 11.74 13.07 4.34
CA ILE A 279 11.28 12.79 5.71
C ILE A 279 12.35 11.89 6.39
N PRO A 280 12.31 11.65 7.71
CA PRO A 280 13.24 10.74 8.36
C PRO A 280 13.36 9.40 7.62
N ASN A 281 14.59 9.06 7.23
CA ASN A 281 14.95 7.82 6.53
C ASN A 281 14.34 7.62 5.13
N LEU A 282 13.80 8.67 4.50
CA LEU A 282 13.28 8.61 3.14
C LEU A 282 13.44 9.95 2.41
N LYS A 283 14.16 9.93 1.28
CA LYS A 283 14.19 11.01 0.30
C LYS A 283 13.29 10.64 -0.87
N PHE A 284 12.63 11.63 -1.45
CA PHE A 284 11.77 11.45 -2.61
C PHE A 284 11.98 12.59 -3.61
N ALA A 285 11.92 12.25 -4.90
CA ALA A 285 11.74 13.19 -5.98
C ALA A 285 10.56 12.69 -6.82
N SER A 286 9.57 13.53 -7.07
CA SER A 286 8.39 13.14 -7.82
C SER A 286 7.99 14.24 -8.78
N GLN A 287 7.51 13.83 -9.94
CA GLN A 287 6.94 14.71 -10.94
C GLN A 287 5.77 14.03 -11.60
N GLY A 288 4.88 14.82 -12.18
CA GLY A 288 3.82 14.25 -12.97
C GLY A 288 3.06 15.25 -13.80
N ALA A 289 2.31 14.69 -14.73
CA ALA A 289 1.35 15.40 -15.56
C ALA A 289 0.04 14.63 -15.60
N LEU A 290 -1.07 15.33 -15.70
CA LEU A 290 -2.40 14.76 -15.94
C LEU A 290 -3.27 15.80 -16.64
N ARG A 291 -4.34 15.35 -17.28
CA ARG A 291 -5.44 16.19 -17.73
C ARG A 291 -6.63 15.98 -16.81
N LEU A 292 -7.24 17.04 -16.31
CA LEU A 292 -8.40 17.03 -15.41
C LEU A 292 -9.61 17.62 -16.14
N ASN A 293 -10.77 16.99 -16.02
CA ASN A 293 -12.05 17.59 -16.39
C ASN A 293 -13.02 17.42 -15.23
N LEU A 294 -13.65 18.53 -14.82
CA LEU A 294 -14.73 18.54 -13.85
C LEU A 294 -16.01 18.95 -14.56
N ASP A 295 -17.04 18.11 -14.53
CA ASP A 295 -18.31 18.45 -15.14
C ASP A 295 -18.98 19.65 -14.43
N LYS A 296 -19.84 20.37 -15.15
CA LYS A 296 -20.51 21.57 -14.62
C LYS A 296 -21.43 21.28 -13.43
N ALA A 297 -21.91 20.05 -13.28
CA ALA A 297 -22.78 19.66 -12.18
C ALA A 297 -21.99 19.11 -10.97
N LEU A 298 -20.66 19.01 -11.05
CA LEU A 298 -19.79 18.42 -10.02
C LEU A 298 -20.21 16.99 -9.64
N THR A 299 -20.69 16.23 -10.63
CA THR A 299 -21.09 14.83 -10.48
C THR A 299 -19.99 13.85 -10.90
N LYS A 300 -19.03 14.31 -11.71
CA LYS A 300 -17.98 13.50 -12.32
C LYS A 300 -16.67 14.28 -12.43
N ALA A 301 -15.60 13.66 -11.95
CA ALA A 301 -14.23 14.09 -12.22
C ALA A 301 -13.55 13.07 -13.13
N GLU A 302 -12.87 13.53 -14.17
CA GLU A 302 -12.14 12.69 -15.11
C GLU A 302 -10.68 13.11 -15.17
N PHE A 303 -9.82 12.12 -15.29
CA PHE A 303 -8.38 12.27 -15.35
C PHE A 303 -7.86 11.45 -16.54
N GLU A 304 -7.21 12.10 -17.48
CA GLU A 304 -6.61 11.43 -18.64
C GLU A 304 -5.10 11.63 -18.65
N GLN A 305 -4.39 10.70 -19.29
CA GLN A 305 -2.95 10.79 -19.50
C GLN A 305 -2.19 11.03 -18.20
N ILE A 306 -2.64 10.39 -17.11
CA ILE A 306 -1.91 10.42 -15.85
C ILE A 306 -0.52 9.84 -16.14
N ALA A 307 0.51 10.59 -15.79
CA ALA A 307 1.90 10.20 -15.92
C ALA A 307 2.62 10.69 -14.67
N LEU A 308 2.83 9.80 -13.71
CA LEU A 308 3.49 10.09 -12.44
C LEU A 308 4.79 9.31 -12.39
N THR A 309 5.87 9.95 -11.96
CA THR A 309 7.13 9.28 -11.63
C THR A 309 7.57 9.68 -10.23
N ALA A 310 8.13 8.74 -9.49
CA ALA A 310 8.71 8.97 -8.19
C ALA A 310 10.00 8.15 -8.01
N ASP A 311 11.09 8.83 -7.70
CA ASP A 311 12.35 8.24 -7.27
C ASP A 311 12.41 8.33 -5.74
N LEU A 312 12.52 7.18 -5.09
CA LEU A 312 12.57 7.04 -3.64
C LEU A 312 13.93 6.47 -3.23
N SER A 313 14.51 6.98 -2.14
CA SER A 313 15.72 6.40 -1.55
C SER A 313 15.72 6.51 -0.03
N GLY A 314 16.19 5.47 0.65
CA GLY A 314 16.31 5.48 2.12
C GLY A 314 16.00 4.14 2.79
N ALA A 315 16.28 4.08 4.10
CA ALA A 315 16.21 2.84 4.87
C ALA A 315 14.78 2.33 5.17
N MET A 316 13.75 3.14 4.88
CA MET A 316 12.35 2.73 5.03
C MET A 316 11.86 1.81 3.90
N LEU A 317 12.60 1.75 2.80
CA LEU A 317 12.22 1.02 1.60
C LEU A 317 12.72 -0.44 1.66
N PRO A 318 12.03 -1.39 1.02
CA PRO A 318 12.52 -2.77 0.85
C PRO A 318 13.88 -2.85 0.14
N ARG A 319 14.22 -1.83 -0.66
CA ARG A 319 15.49 -1.68 -1.39
C ARG A 319 16.05 -0.28 -1.13
N PRO A 320 17.39 -0.06 -1.20
CA PRO A 320 17.97 1.26 -0.93
C PRO A 320 17.41 2.39 -1.80
N GLU A 321 17.05 2.05 -3.04
CA GLU A 321 16.44 2.94 -4.02
C GLU A 321 15.28 2.21 -4.71
N MET A 322 14.23 2.95 -5.03
CA MET A 322 13.08 2.45 -5.79
C MET A 322 12.62 3.51 -6.79
N LYS A 323 12.35 3.10 -8.03
CA LYS A 323 11.77 3.94 -9.07
C LYS A 323 10.35 3.49 -9.34
N ILE A 324 9.40 4.43 -9.26
CA ILE A 324 7.99 4.18 -9.49
C ILE A 324 7.55 5.02 -10.68
N ALA A 325 6.86 4.41 -11.63
CA ALA A 325 6.13 5.12 -12.68
C ALA A 325 4.70 4.61 -12.77
N LEU A 326 3.73 5.52 -12.83
CA LEU A 326 2.32 5.20 -13.00
C LEU A 326 1.79 5.95 -14.22
N ASN A 327 1.18 5.19 -15.13
CA ASN A 327 0.39 5.72 -16.22
C ASN A 327 -1.04 5.19 -16.16
N GLY A 328 -2.01 5.98 -16.63
CA GLY A 328 -3.39 5.53 -16.79
C GLY A 328 -4.38 6.68 -16.90
N ASP A 329 -5.66 6.32 -16.88
CA ASP A 329 -6.79 7.25 -16.89
C ASP A 329 -7.69 6.94 -15.71
N ALA A 330 -8.19 7.95 -15.01
CA ALA A 330 -9.05 7.76 -13.86
C ALA A 330 -10.37 8.52 -13.99
N GLN A 331 -11.39 8.05 -13.29
CA GLN A 331 -12.63 8.76 -13.11
C GLN A 331 -13.13 8.61 -11.69
N TYR A 332 -13.84 9.62 -11.20
CA TYR A 332 -14.56 9.58 -9.94
C TYR A 332 -16.01 9.98 -10.17
N LEU A 333 -16.92 9.06 -9.83
CA LEU A 333 -18.35 9.30 -9.86
C LEU A 333 -18.84 9.60 -8.44
N VAL A 334 -19.35 10.82 -8.24
CA VAL A 334 -19.65 11.36 -6.90
C VAL A 334 -20.84 10.65 -6.27
N ALA A 335 -21.90 10.39 -7.04
CA ALA A 335 -23.12 9.75 -6.54
C ALA A 335 -22.86 8.29 -6.10
N GLU A 336 -22.06 7.56 -6.87
CA GLU A 336 -21.69 6.16 -6.61
C GLU A 336 -20.54 6.02 -5.61
N LYS A 337 -19.84 7.13 -5.30
CA LYS A 337 -18.58 7.17 -4.55
C LYS A 337 -17.55 6.18 -5.10
N LEU A 338 -17.48 6.12 -6.43
CA LEU A 338 -16.71 5.14 -7.18
C LEU A 338 -15.55 5.83 -7.90
N ALA A 339 -14.33 5.48 -7.49
CA ALA A 339 -13.12 5.77 -8.24
C ALA A 339 -12.80 4.58 -9.16
N SER A 340 -12.46 4.84 -10.42
CA SER A 340 -11.98 3.82 -11.36
C SER A 340 -10.69 4.30 -12.00
N LEU A 341 -9.74 3.39 -12.20
CA LEU A 341 -8.47 3.59 -12.88
C LEU A 341 -8.39 2.54 -13.99
N SER A 342 -8.30 3.03 -15.21
CA SER A 342 -8.26 2.26 -16.46
C SER A 342 -6.95 2.53 -17.18
N ASN A 343 -6.59 1.66 -18.15
CA ASN A 343 -5.33 1.76 -18.88
C ASN A 343 -4.10 1.87 -17.94
N LEU A 344 -4.20 1.26 -16.75
CA LEU A 344 -3.14 1.31 -15.75
C LEU A 344 -1.90 0.66 -16.32
N LYS A 345 -0.76 1.33 -16.18
CA LYS A 345 0.57 0.76 -16.27
C LYS A 345 1.38 1.25 -15.09
N LEU A 346 1.60 0.37 -14.13
CA LEU A 346 2.44 0.59 -12.96
C LEU A 346 3.79 -0.09 -13.19
N VAL A 347 4.87 0.66 -13.03
CA VAL A 347 6.24 0.14 -13.04
C VAL A 347 6.85 0.45 -11.68
N VAL A 348 7.36 -0.58 -11.01
CA VAL A 348 8.13 -0.47 -9.76
C VAL A 348 9.45 -1.21 -9.99
N ASP A 349 10.52 -0.44 -10.19
CA ASP A 349 11.82 -0.91 -10.65
C ASP A 349 11.69 -1.77 -11.94
N GLU A 350 11.93 -3.08 -11.82
CA GLU A 350 11.82 -4.04 -12.93
C GLU A 350 10.42 -4.68 -13.04
N VAL A 351 9.56 -4.51 -12.03
CA VAL A 351 8.21 -5.11 -12.01
C VAL A 351 7.24 -4.19 -12.75
N THR A 352 6.54 -4.75 -13.74
CA THR A 352 5.49 -4.03 -14.47
C THR A 352 4.14 -4.71 -14.26
N ALA A 353 3.10 -3.94 -13.96
CA ALA A 353 1.72 -4.39 -13.89
C ALA A 353 0.84 -3.49 -14.76
N THR A 354 -0.06 -4.09 -15.53
CA THR A 354 -1.02 -3.37 -16.37
C THR A 354 -2.45 -3.81 -16.06
N GLY A 355 -3.44 -2.97 -16.36
CA GLY A 355 -4.85 -3.37 -16.26
C GLY A 355 -5.76 -2.27 -15.71
N GLN A 356 -6.60 -2.63 -14.75
CA GLN A 356 -7.60 -1.73 -14.19
C GLN A 356 -7.90 -2.00 -12.71
N LEU A 357 -8.33 -0.95 -12.02
CA LEU A 357 -8.67 -0.93 -10.60
C LEU A 357 -9.94 -0.12 -10.39
N SER A 358 -10.80 -0.52 -9.47
CA SER A 358 -11.88 0.33 -8.98
C SER A 358 -11.99 0.26 -7.46
N TYR A 359 -12.33 1.39 -6.87
CA TYR A 359 -12.47 1.58 -5.44
C TYR A 359 -13.80 2.27 -5.17
N GLN A 360 -14.67 1.60 -4.42
CA GLN A 360 -15.94 2.16 -3.99
C GLN A 360 -15.94 2.43 -2.50
N THR A 361 -16.20 3.68 -2.12
CA THR A 361 -16.25 4.08 -0.71
C THR A 361 -17.57 3.61 -0.10
N SER A 362 -17.48 2.83 0.97
CA SER A 362 -18.63 2.41 1.80
C SER A 362 -18.14 2.11 3.23
N THR A 363 -19.01 1.68 4.15
CA THR A 363 -18.60 1.29 5.52
C THR A 363 -17.48 0.24 5.51
N LYS A 364 -17.49 -0.66 4.52
CA LYS A 364 -16.35 -1.51 4.14
C LYS A 364 -15.99 -1.18 2.69
N PRO A 365 -14.84 -0.52 2.45
CA PRO A 365 -14.44 -0.19 1.09
C PRO A 365 -14.41 -1.43 0.20
N LYS A 366 -14.88 -1.29 -1.04
CA LYS A 366 -14.87 -2.38 -2.03
C LYS A 366 -13.79 -2.11 -3.07
N LEU A 367 -12.88 -3.05 -3.24
CA LEU A 367 -11.81 -3.01 -4.21
C LEU A 367 -12.05 -4.06 -5.31
N GLN A 368 -11.92 -3.66 -6.57
CA GLN A 368 -11.87 -4.61 -7.69
C GLN A 368 -10.67 -4.36 -8.56
N PHE A 369 -9.99 -5.43 -9.00
CA PHE A 369 -8.84 -5.31 -9.89
C PHE A 369 -8.80 -6.42 -10.94
N ASP A 370 -8.29 -6.07 -12.11
CA ASP A 370 -7.91 -7.01 -13.17
C ASP A 370 -6.53 -6.57 -13.64
N LEU A 371 -5.51 -7.37 -13.29
CA LEU A 371 -4.11 -7.02 -13.48
C LEU A 371 -3.38 -8.10 -14.27
N HIS A 372 -2.49 -7.68 -15.16
CA HIS A 372 -1.56 -8.51 -15.90
C HIS A 372 -0.13 -8.04 -15.65
N SER A 373 0.80 -8.99 -15.47
CA SER A 373 2.23 -8.71 -15.40
C SER A 373 3.00 -9.67 -16.32
N PRO A 374 3.91 -9.19 -17.17
CA PRO A 374 4.71 -10.07 -18.02
C PRO A 374 5.78 -10.84 -17.25
N ASP A 375 6.35 -10.25 -16.20
CA ASP A 375 7.42 -10.88 -15.41
C ASP A 375 7.41 -10.30 -13.98
N ILE A 376 7.35 -11.21 -13.00
CA ILE A 376 7.54 -10.89 -11.59
C ILE A 376 8.66 -11.79 -11.05
N ASN A 377 9.78 -11.18 -10.69
CA ASN A 377 10.86 -11.86 -9.99
C ASN A 377 10.93 -11.41 -8.54
N VAL A 378 10.26 -12.17 -7.67
CA VAL A 378 10.15 -11.89 -6.22
C VAL A 378 11.52 -12.01 -5.55
N ASP A 379 12.34 -12.98 -5.97
CA ASP A 379 13.65 -13.23 -5.35
C ASP A 379 14.63 -12.10 -5.62
N LYS A 380 14.63 -11.58 -6.84
CA LYS A 380 15.41 -10.41 -7.23
C LYS A 380 14.91 -9.16 -6.49
N TRP A 381 13.59 -8.99 -6.41
CA TRP A 381 13.00 -7.82 -5.77
C TRP A 381 13.24 -7.77 -4.25
N LEU A 382 13.20 -8.92 -3.58
CA LEU A 382 13.49 -9.07 -2.14
C LEU A 382 15.00 -9.24 -1.83
N GLY A 383 15.87 -9.27 -2.84
CA GLY A 383 17.32 -9.48 -2.65
C GLY A 383 17.71 -10.85 -2.09
N MET A 384 16.84 -11.87 -2.23
CA MET A 384 17.06 -13.21 -1.65
C MET A 384 18.17 -13.98 -2.37
N SER A 385 18.43 -13.70 -3.65
CA SER A 385 19.49 -14.34 -4.43
C SER A 385 20.92 -14.02 -3.94
N SER A 386 21.10 -13.04 -3.05
CA SER A 386 22.41 -12.62 -2.55
C SER A 386 22.94 -13.44 -1.36
N LYS A 387 22.12 -14.27 -0.70
CA LYS A 387 22.53 -14.92 0.56
C LYS A 387 23.25 -16.27 0.40
N GLN A 388 23.34 -16.81 -0.81
CA GLN A 388 23.99 -18.11 -1.04
C GLN A 388 25.51 -18.03 -1.29
N ASN A 389 26.07 -16.84 -1.52
CA ASN A 389 27.52 -16.63 -1.69
C ASN A 389 28.22 -15.93 -0.51
N ALA A 390 27.51 -15.60 0.58
CA ALA A 390 28.09 -14.93 1.74
C ALA A 390 28.64 -15.88 2.82
N THR A 391 28.47 -17.20 2.68
CA THR A 391 28.83 -18.17 3.74
C THR A 391 30.15 -18.91 3.48
N ILE A 392 30.93 -18.56 2.44
CA ILE A 392 32.25 -19.20 2.19
C ILE A 392 33.43 -18.25 2.46
N ALA A 393 33.19 -16.95 2.70
CA ALA A 393 34.26 -15.99 2.96
C ALA A 393 34.29 -15.48 4.41
N GLN A 394 34.27 -16.40 5.39
CA GLN A 394 34.66 -16.11 6.79
C GLN A 394 34.86 -17.42 7.56
N THR A 395 35.90 -18.16 7.21
CA THR A 395 36.38 -19.27 8.05
C THR A 395 37.89 -19.36 8.03
N GLU A 396 38.56 -18.23 8.28
CA GLU A 396 39.96 -18.24 8.71
C GLU A 396 40.18 -17.00 9.59
N SER A 397 39.89 -17.12 10.89
CA SER A 397 40.67 -16.51 11.97
C SER A 397 40.00 -16.74 13.33
N LYS A 398 40.84 -17.17 14.28
CA LYS A 398 40.66 -17.28 15.74
C LYS A 398 40.01 -18.56 16.29
N SER A 399 40.89 -19.54 16.46
CA SER A 399 40.99 -20.34 17.68
C SER A 399 41.20 -19.48 18.93
N SER A 400 40.42 -19.72 19.99
CA SER A 400 40.91 -20.06 21.34
C SER A 400 39.81 -19.94 22.41
N GLN A 401 39.63 -21.04 23.16
CA GLN A 401 39.12 -21.18 24.55
C GLN A 401 37.67 -20.78 24.85
N ALA A 402 36.92 -21.40 25.75
CA ALA A 402 36.90 -22.70 26.43
C ALA A 402 35.59 -22.67 27.24
N SER A 403 34.88 -23.79 27.29
CA SER A 403 34.00 -24.24 28.38
C SER A 403 33.06 -23.21 29.05
N ASP A 404 31.78 -23.23 28.69
CA ASP A 404 30.76 -23.26 29.73
C ASP A 404 29.53 -24.08 29.30
N VAL A 405 29.24 -25.12 30.08
CA VAL A 405 28.11 -26.03 29.87
C VAL A 405 26.91 -25.38 30.56
N ALA A 406 26.18 -24.53 29.83
CA ALA A 406 24.89 -24.04 30.25
C ALA A 406 23.77 -24.82 29.54
N LYS A 407 23.08 -25.62 30.36
CA LYS A 407 21.81 -26.32 30.15
C LYS A 407 20.97 -25.75 29.00
N GLY A 408 20.53 -26.66 28.12
CA GLY A 408 19.54 -26.41 27.09
C GLY A 408 18.30 -25.73 27.66
N SER A 409 18.21 -24.43 27.45
CA SER A 409 16.95 -23.73 27.38
C SER A 409 16.38 -24.05 26.02
N VAL A 410 15.42 -24.98 25.97
CA VAL A 410 14.48 -25.06 24.85
C VAL A 410 13.77 -23.72 24.86
N SER A 411 14.22 -22.78 24.02
CA SER A 411 13.49 -21.55 23.77
C SER A 411 12.10 -21.97 23.29
N GLN A 412 11.12 -21.88 24.19
CA GLN A 412 9.71 -21.84 23.82
C GLN A 412 9.54 -20.56 23.00
N THR A 413 9.80 -20.66 21.70
CA THR A 413 9.45 -19.63 20.73
C THR A 413 7.96 -19.42 20.86
N LYS A 414 7.58 -18.27 21.42
CA LYS A 414 6.19 -17.86 21.58
C LYS A 414 5.53 -17.92 20.20
N VAL A 415 4.69 -18.94 20.00
CA VAL A 415 3.97 -19.16 18.74
C VAL A 415 3.12 -17.93 18.48
N THR A 416 3.54 -17.13 17.50
CA THR A 416 2.86 -15.88 17.17
C THR A 416 2.09 -16.11 15.88
N GLU A 417 0.76 -16.03 15.97
CA GLU A 417 -0.11 -16.12 14.82
C GLU A 417 0.00 -14.85 13.95
N PRO A 418 -0.10 -14.96 12.62
CA PRO A 418 -0.13 -13.79 11.74
C PRO A 418 -1.32 -12.87 12.04
N ASN A 419 -1.10 -11.56 11.94
CA ASN A 419 -2.17 -10.58 12.07
C ASN A 419 -2.98 -10.49 10.76
N LEU A 420 -4.25 -10.89 10.82
CA LEU A 420 -5.18 -10.88 9.69
C LEU A 420 -6.20 -9.73 9.73
N SER A 421 -5.96 -8.68 10.54
CA SER A 421 -6.90 -7.55 10.66
C SER A 421 -7.18 -6.86 9.33
N ALA A 422 -6.21 -6.84 8.41
CA ALA A 422 -6.36 -6.29 7.07
C ALA A 422 -7.46 -6.99 6.24
N LEU A 423 -7.71 -8.29 6.44
CA LEU A 423 -8.78 -8.99 5.72
C LEU A 423 -10.18 -8.51 6.14
N LYS A 424 -10.30 -7.81 7.27
CA LYS A 424 -11.57 -7.29 7.80
C LYS A 424 -11.82 -5.82 7.43
N SER A 425 -10.81 -5.12 6.91
CA SER A 425 -10.90 -3.67 6.65
C SER A 425 -11.45 -3.34 5.25
N PHE A 426 -11.51 -4.29 4.33
CA PHE A 426 -12.05 -4.08 2.98
C PHE A 426 -12.63 -5.38 2.39
N ASP A 427 -13.54 -5.22 1.44
CA ASP A 427 -13.97 -6.29 0.54
C ASP A 427 -13.18 -6.19 -0.77
N LEU A 428 -12.81 -7.33 -1.35
CA LEU A 428 -11.98 -7.42 -2.54
C LEU A 428 -12.54 -8.44 -3.52
N ASN A 429 -12.49 -8.17 -4.82
CA ASN A 429 -12.70 -9.17 -5.85
C ASN A 429 -11.75 -8.87 -7.02
N GLY A 430 -10.87 -9.79 -7.35
CA GLY A 430 -9.90 -9.50 -8.40
C GLY A 430 -9.24 -10.71 -9.03
N GLN A 431 -8.63 -10.45 -10.17
CA GLN A 431 -7.88 -11.42 -10.95
C GLN A 431 -6.49 -10.88 -11.29
N LEU A 432 -5.51 -11.79 -11.24
CA LEU A 432 -4.11 -11.51 -11.56
C LEU A 432 -3.62 -12.55 -12.56
N ALA A 433 -3.07 -12.09 -13.67
CA ALA A 433 -2.34 -12.90 -14.63
C ALA A 433 -0.85 -12.54 -14.59
N VAL A 434 0.02 -13.54 -14.53
CA VAL A 434 1.48 -13.36 -14.61
C VAL A 434 2.06 -14.34 -15.62
N ASP A 435 2.72 -13.84 -16.67
CA ASP A 435 3.25 -14.72 -17.72
C ASP A 435 4.45 -15.54 -17.19
N LYS A 436 5.33 -14.89 -16.41
CA LYS A 436 6.48 -15.51 -15.75
C LYS A 436 6.58 -15.04 -14.29
N LEU A 437 6.59 -15.98 -13.37
CA LEU A 437 6.78 -15.74 -11.94
C LEU A 437 8.00 -16.52 -11.46
N HIS A 438 8.96 -15.81 -10.88
CA HIS A 438 10.11 -16.38 -10.21
C HIS A 438 10.03 -16.11 -8.71
N VAL A 439 9.91 -17.18 -7.92
CA VAL A 439 9.77 -17.10 -6.46
C VAL A 439 10.37 -18.34 -5.80
N ALA A 440 11.15 -18.13 -4.73
CA ALA A 440 11.84 -19.20 -4.00
C ALA A 440 12.67 -20.13 -4.92
N ASN A 441 13.39 -19.54 -5.87
CA ASN A 441 14.16 -20.20 -6.95
C ASN A 441 13.31 -21.05 -7.92
N VAL A 442 11.99 -20.96 -7.84
CA VAL A 442 11.07 -21.71 -8.70
C VAL A 442 10.60 -20.84 -9.85
N ASN A 443 10.72 -21.38 -11.07
CA ASN A 443 10.18 -20.77 -12.28
C ASN A 443 8.77 -21.30 -12.56
N ILE A 444 7.80 -20.39 -12.55
CA ILE A 444 6.38 -20.66 -12.79
C ILE A 444 5.96 -19.83 -14.00
N SER A 445 5.14 -20.39 -14.89
CA SER A 445 4.61 -19.66 -16.04
C SER A 445 3.10 -19.78 -16.15
N ASP A 446 2.50 -18.88 -16.93
CA ASP A 446 1.05 -18.84 -17.20
C ASP A 446 0.20 -18.84 -15.91
N VAL A 447 0.60 -18.03 -14.92
CA VAL A 447 -0.10 -17.92 -13.64
C VAL A 447 -1.39 -17.15 -13.85
N LYS A 448 -2.53 -17.76 -13.51
CA LYS A 448 -3.85 -17.12 -13.49
C LYS A 448 -4.46 -17.34 -12.12
N MET A 449 -4.76 -16.24 -11.43
CA MET A 449 -5.28 -16.25 -10.07
C MET A 449 -6.57 -15.44 -9.99
N GLN A 450 -7.60 -15.99 -9.36
CA GLN A 450 -8.85 -15.30 -9.04
C GLN A 450 -9.09 -15.38 -7.53
N MET A 451 -9.29 -14.22 -6.89
CA MET A 451 -9.47 -14.13 -5.46
C MET A 451 -10.60 -13.19 -5.06
N SER A 452 -11.12 -13.39 -3.86
CA SER A 452 -12.05 -12.44 -3.24
C SER A 452 -11.87 -12.42 -1.73
N ILE A 453 -12.03 -11.26 -1.12
CA ILE A 453 -12.18 -11.09 0.32
C ILE A 453 -13.58 -10.56 0.56
N LEU A 454 -14.35 -11.24 1.41
CA LEU A 454 -15.67 -10.78 1.82
C LEU A 454 -15.78 -11.00 3.33
N ASN A 455 -16.01 -9.92 4.09
CA ASN A 455 -16.22 -10.00 5.53
C ASN A 455 -15.14 -10.80 6.31
N GLY A 456 -13.85 -10.55 6.04
CA GLY A 456 -12.77 -11.27 6.74
C GLY A 456 -12.47 -12.67 6.20
N VAL A 457 -13.15 -13.11 5.14
CA VAL A 457 -12.92 -14.42 4.51
C VAL A 457 -12.25 -14.22 3.15
N LEU A 458 -10.98 -14.63 3.05
CA LEU A 458 -10.23 -14.71 1.81
C LEU A 458 -10.56 -16.04 1.11
N ASN A 459 -10.95 -15.97 -0.15
CA ASN A 459 -11.17 -17.11 -1.03
C ASN A 459 -10.27 -16.97 -2.26
N LEU A 460 -9.36 -17.92 -2.45
CA LEU A 460 -8.71 -18.19 -3.72
C LEU A 460 -9.63 -19.12 -4.51
N LYS A 461 -10.45 -18.52 -5.39
CA LYS A 461 -11.44 -19.24 -6.21
C LYS A 461 -10.75 -20.17 -7.20
N GLN A 462 -9.64 -19.70 -7.77
CA GLN A 462 -8.85 -20.46 -8.72
C GLN A 462 -7.41 -19.93 -8.73
N LEU A 463 -6.45 -20.85 -8.72
CA LEU A 463 -5.09 -20.67 -9.20
C LEU A 463 -4.88 -21.70 -10.30
N HIS A 464 -4.35 -21.28 -11.44
CA HIS A 464 -3.84 -22.16 -12.48
C HIS A 464 -2.43 -21.68 -12.86
N ALA A 465 -1.49 -22.60 -13.01
CA ALA A 465 -0.13 -22.29 -13.44
C ALA A 465 0.54 -23.50 -14.11
N LYS A 466 1.59 -23.23 -14.89
CA LYS A 466 2.51 -24.25 -15.43
C LYS A 466 3.80 -24.26 -14.64
N LEU A 467 4.31 -25.45 -14.37
CA LEU A 467 5.50 -25.65 -13.55
C LEU A 467 6.23 -26.93 -13.98
N TYR A 468 7.51 -26.82 -14.37
CA TYR A 468 8.39 -27.93 -14.77
C TYR A 468 7.71 -28.98 -15.68
N GLY A 469 7.05 -28.54 -16.75
CA GLY A 469 6.38 -29.39 -17.74
C GLY A 469 4.97 -29.87 -17.35
N GLY A 470 4.53 -29.62 -16.11
CA GLY A 470 3.21 -29.97 -15.61
C GLY A 470 2.32 -28.76 -15.32
N THR A 471 1.18 -29.00 -14.67
CA THR A 471 0.23 -27.98 -14.24
C THR A 471 -0.06 -28.04 -12.75
N VAL A 472 -0.35 -26.88 -12.18
CA VAL A 472 -0.84 -26.71 -10.81
C VAL A 472 -2.18 -26.02 -10.89
N ASP A 473 -3.21 -26.63 -10.32
CA ASP A 473 -4.51 -26.04 -10.08
C ASP A 473 -4.76 -25.99 -8.57
N ALA A 474 -5.24 -24.89 -8.01
CA ALA A 474 -5.50 -24.82 -6.58
C ALA A 474 -6.69 -23.94 -6.21
N THR A 475 -7.34 -24.32 -5.12
CA THR A 475 -8.32 -23.48 -4.41
C THR A 475 -7.91 -23.35 -2.94
N ALA A 476 -8.22 -22.22 -2.32
CA ALA A 476 -7.95 -21.99 -0.91
C ALA A 476 -9.01 -21.09 -0.27
N MET A 477 -9.16 -21.23 1.04
CA MET A 477 -10.00 -20.35 1.86
C MET A 477 -9.28 -20.09 3.17
N VAL A 478 -9.31 -18.84 3.65
CA VAL A 478 -8.87 -18.44 4.99
C VAL A 478 -9.98 -17.59 5.61
N ASP A 479 -10.49 -18.01 6.76
CA ASP A 479 -11.45 -17.27 7.59
C ASP A 479 -10.74 -16.67 8.80
N ALA A 480 -10.62 -15.33 8.81
CA ALA A 480 -9.96 -14.56 9.86
C ALA A 480 -10.87 -14.16 11.03
N ASN A 481 -12.15 -14.55 11.01
CA ASN A 481 -13.11 -14.16 12.05
C ASN A 481 -12.87 -14.84 13.41
N PRO A 482 -12.53 -16.13 13.48
CA PRO A 482 -12.19 -16.79 14.75
C PRO A 482 -10.86 -16.31 15.33
N GLN A 483 -10.63 -16.56 16.63
CA GLN A 483 -9.35 -16.24 17.31
C GLN A 483 -8.13 -16.89 16.65
N ARG A 484 -8.28 -18.13 16.18
CA ARG A 484 -7.32 -18.80 15.28
C ARG A 484 -7.97 -18.96 13.92
N ALA A 485 -7.33 -18.41 12.90
CA ALA A 485 -7.86 -18.46 11.54
C ALA A 485 -8.11 -19.91 11.10
N LYS A 486 -9.25 -20.16 10.45
CA LYS A 486 -9.53 -21.46 9.84
C LYS A 486 -9.11 -21.42 8.39
N TYR A 487 -8.53 -22.50 7.88
CA TYR A 487 -8.14 -22.57 6.48
C TYR A 487 -8.56 -23.88 5.82
N ARG A 488 -8.72 -23.82 4.50
CA ARG A 488 -8.89 -24.97 3.59
C ARG A 488 -7.96 -24.78 2.41
N PHE A 489 -7.29 -25.84 1.97
CA PHE A 489 -6.36 -25.79 0.85
C PHE A 489 -6.44 -27.09 0.04
N SER A 490 -6.60 -26.95 -1.28
CA SER A 490 -6.81 -28.10 -2.16
C SER A 490 -6.06 -27.95 -3.49
N PRO A 491 -4.71 -28.03 -3.51
CA PRO A 491 -3.96 -28.07 -4.74
C PRO A 491 -4.05 -29.44 -5.42
N ARG A 492 -4.03 -29.41 -6.74
CA ARG A 492 -3.93 -30.52 -7.67
C ARG A 492 -2.78 -30.26 -8.61
N ILE A 493 -1.81 -31.15 -8.58
CA ILE A 493 -0.61 -31.13 -9.39
C ILE A 493 -0.67 -32.28 -10.37
N LYS A 494 -0.41 -32.00 -11.65
CA LYS A 494 -0.38 -33.03 -12.70
C LYS A 494 0.88 -32.90 -13.52
N GLY A 495 1.59 -34.02 -13.69
CA GLY A 495 2.67 -34.13 -14.67
C GLY A 495 3.93 -33.32 -14.35
N ILE A 496 4.19 -32.95 -13.10
CA ILE A 496 5.37 -32.14 -12.75
C ILE A 496 6.62 -33.00 -12.68
N GLN A 497 7.71 -32.54 -13.30
CA GLN A 497 9.03 -33.15 -13.09
C GLN A 497 9.54 -32.81 -11.69
N ILE A 498 9.60 -33.81 -10.81
CA ILE A 498 9.85 -33.56 -9.38
C ILE A 498 11.33 -33.24 -9.07
N GLN A 499 12.27 -33.79 -9.84
CA GLN A 499 13.70 -33.57 -9.63
C GLN A 499 14.10 -32.08 -9.74
N PRO A 500 13.82 -31.37 -10.87
CA PRO A 500 14.19 -29.95 -10.96
C PRO A 500 13.46 -29.08 -9.91
N LEU A 501 12.25 -29.47 -9.50
CA LEU A 501 11.53 -28.78 -8.42
C LEU A 501 12.22 -28.96 -7.06
N LEU A 502 12.60 -30.19 -6.70
CA LEU A 502 13.31 -30.48 -5.45
C LEU A 502 14.70 -29.84 -5.42
N LYS A 503 15.38 -29.82 -6.57
CA LYS A 503 16.66 -29.12 -6.73
C LYS A 503 16.51 -27.62 -6.48
N ALA A 504 15.49 -26.99 -7.06
CA ALA A 504 15.23 -25.57 -6.87
C ALA A 504 14.87 -25.19 -5.43
N LEU A 505 14.06 -26.01 -4.75
CA LEU A 505 13.53 -25.70 -3.42
C LEU A 505 14.46 -26.09 -2.26
N ALA A 506 15.20 -27.19 -2.40
CA ALA A 506 15.88 -27.83 -1.28
C ALA A 506 17.29 -28.38 -1.63
N ASP A 507 17.82 -28.03 -2.81
CA ASP A 507 19.09 -28.54 -3.33
C ASP A 507 19.17 -30.09 -3.32
N ASN A 508 18.02 -30.74 -3.55
CA ASN A 508 17.87 -32.19 -3.41
C ASN A 508 17.58 -32.86 -4.75
N ASP A 509 18.51 -33.71 -5.21
CA ASP A 509 18.40 -34.47 -6.47
C ASP A 509 18.05 -35.96 -6.27
N SER A 510 17.66 -36.37 -5.07
CA SER A 510 17.45 -37.78 -4.70
C SER A 510 16.29 -38.45 -5.42
N LEU A 511 15.31 -37.69 -5.92
CA LEU A 511 14.09 -38.24 -6.48
C LEU A 511 13.78 -37.62 -7.84
N ALA A 512 13.61 -38.47 -8.84
CA ALA A 512 13.19 -38.10 -10.18
C ALA A 512 11.94 -38.85 -10.62
N GLY A 513 11.27 -38.29 -11.62
CA GLY A 513 10.04 -38.83 -12.20
C GLY A 513 8.97 -37.77 -12.41
N THR A 514 7.83 -38.20 -12.95
CA THR A 514 6.68 -37.35 -13.21
C THR A 514 5.66 -37.50 -12.09
N ALA A 515 5.50 -36.46 -11.28
CA ALA A 515 4.66 -36.46 -10.09
C ALA A 515 3.25 -35.92 -10.36
N ASN A 516 2.25 -36.56 -9.77
CA ASN A 516 0.90 -36.06 -9.60
C ASN A 516 0.57 -36.03 -8.10
N LEU A 517 -0.11 -34.98 -7.66
CA LEU A 517 -0.47 -34.77 -6.27
C LEU A 517 -1.91 -34.25 -6.19
N ASP A 518 -2.74 -34.89 -5.40
CA ASP A 518 -4.08 -34.41 -5.06
C ASP A 518 -4.14 -34.21 -3.53
N VAL A 519 -4.36 -32.97 -3.11
CA VAL A 519 -4.35 -32.58 -1.70
C VAL A 519 -5.71 -32.03 -1.31
N SER A 520 -6.20 -32.37 -0.13
CA SER A 520 -7.35 -31.73 0.49
C SER A 520 -7.09 -31.61 1.99
N LEU A 521 -6.63 -30.43 2.41
CA LEU A 521 -6.27 -30.13 3.80
C LEU A 521 -7.15 -29.04 4.38
N SER A 522 -7.33 -29.10 5.70
CA SER A 522 -8.00 -28.08 6.49
C SER A 522 -7.33 -27.98 7.86
N GLY A 523 -7.46 -26.84 8.54
CA GLY A 523 -6.84 -26.66 9.85
C GLY A 523 -7.22 -25.36 10.53
N GLN A 524 -6.56 -25.11 11.67
CA GLN A 524 -6.73 -23.91 12.49
C GLN A 524 -5.37 -23.34 12.89
N GLY A 525 -5.22 -22.01 12.77
CA GLY A 525 -3.95 -21.30 12.95
C GLY A 525 -3.06 -21.37 11.70
N LEU A 526 -2.28 -20.32 11.46
CA LEU A 526 -1.41 -20.16 10.29
C LEU A 526 0.08 -20.11 10.66
N SER A 527 0.42 -20.12 11.96
CA SER A 527 1.80 -20.34 12.38
C SER A 527 2.27 -21.76 12.01
N GLU A 528 3.56 -21.94 11.75
CA GLU A 528 4.13 -23.25 11.39
C GLU A 528 3.76 -24.35 12.40
N GLN A 529 3.91 -24.05 13.69
CA GLN A 529 3.54 -24.97 14.76
C GLN A 529 2.04 -25.29 14.75
N SER A 530 1.16 -24.28 14.60
CA SER A 530 -0.29 -24.51 14.52
C SER A 530 -0.66 -25.35 13.30
N ILE A 531 -0.03 -25.12 12.15
CA ILE A 531 -0.23 -25.92 10.94
C ILE A 531 0.16 -27.38 11.20
N ARG A 532 1.39 -27.63 11.68
CA ARG A 532 1.87 -29.00 11.97
C ARG A 532 0.97 -29.76 12.96
N GLN A 533 0.43 -29.05 13.97
CA GLN A 533 -0.41 -29.65 15.01
C GLN A 533 -1.87 -29.86 14.59
N HIS A 534 -2.45 -28.90 13.88
CA HIS A 534 -3.90 -28.82 13.66
C HIS A 534 -4.32 -29.02 12.20
N VAL A 535 -3.40 -29.33 11.29
CA VAL A 535 -3.75 -29.75 9.93
C VAL A 535 -4.37 -31.15 9.94
N TYR A 536 -5.39 -31.33 9.12
CA TYR A 536 -6.03 -32.61 8.87
C TYR A 536 -6.53 -32.71 7.44
N GLY A 537 -6.69 -33.92 6.94
CA GLY A 537 -7.20 -34.19 5.59
C GLY A 537 -6.48 -35.33 4.90
N SER A 538 -6.41 -35.29 3.57
CA SER A 538 -5.87 -36.37 2.75
C SER A 538 -4.93 -35.86 1.67
N VAL A 539 -3.91 -36.65 1.36
CA VAL A 539 -2.98 -36.43 0.26
C VAL A 539 -2.85 -37.72 -0.54
N THR A 540 -3.07 -37.66 -1.86
CA THR A 540 -2.76 -38.76 -2.76
C THR A 540 -1.60 -38.33 -3.65
N ALA A 541 -0.53 -39.12 -3.66
CA ALA A 541 0.66 -38.85 -4.45
C ALA A 541 0.95 -40.03 -5.39
N SER A 542 1.37 -39.73 -6.62
CA SER A 542 1.93 -40.73 -7.54
C SER A 542 3.12 -40.15 -8.29
N ILE A 543 4.14 -40.96 -8.52
CA ILE A 543 5.30 -40.63 -9.34
C ILE A 543 5.47 -41.76 -10.35
N ASN A 544 5.46 -41.41 -11.63
CA ASN A 544 5.60 -42.36 -12.73
C ASN A 544 6.97 -42.20 -13.40
N ASN A 545 7.51 -43.31 -13.91
CA ASN A 545 8.77 -43.36 -14.64
C ASN A 545 9.90 -42.63 -13.89
N GLY A 546 10.10 -43.02 -12.63
CA GLY A 546 10.96 -42.31 -11.70
C GLY A 546 12.21 -43.09 -11.31
N ALA A 547 13.06 -42.41 -10.55
CA ALA A 547 14.27 -43.00 -10.00
C ALA A 547 14.58 -42.40 -8.63
N LEU A 548 15.10 -43.23 -7.74
CA LEU A 548 15.67 -42.84 -6.47
C LEU A 548 17.19 -42.88 -6.57
N TYR A 549 17.85 -41.73 -6.47
CA TYR A 549 19.30 -41.58 -6.42
C TYR A 549 19.81 -41.70 -4.98
N GLY A 550 21.05 -42.18 -4.82
CA GLY A 550 21.70 -42.47 -3.55
C GLY A 550 21.55 -43.93 -3.10
N VAL A 551 20.59 -44.68 -3.64
CA VAL A 551 20.33 -46.09 -3.29
C VAL A 551 20.28 -46.93 -4.57
N ASN A 552 21.05 -48.03 -4.64
CA ASN A 552 20.96 -49.03 -5.72
C ASN A 552 20.45 -50.36 -5.16
N LEU A 553 19.13 -50.48 -5.00
CA LEU A 553 18.50 -51.70 -4.49
C LEU A 553 18.84 -52.94 -5.35
N PRO A 554 18.84 -52.87 -6.70
CA PRO A 554 19.27 -54.01 -7.52
C PRO A 554 20.67 -54.52 -7.20
N GLU A 555 21.63 -53.62 -6.98
CA GLU A 555 22.99 -53.95 -6.57
C GLU A 555 23.04 -54.56 -5.17
N MET A 556 22.40 -53.92 -4.18
CA MET A 556 22.32 -54.44 -2.81
C MET A 556 21.72 -55.86 -2.77
N ILE A 557 20.71 -56.14 -3.61
CA ILE A 557 20.10 -57.47 -3.73
C ILE A 557 21.08 -58.48 -4.35
N ARG A 558 21.83 -58.10 -5.40
CA ARG A 558 22.86 -58.97 -5.99
C ARG A 558 23.97 -59.27 -5.00
N GLU A 559 24.47 -58.26 -4.28
CA GLU A 559 25.46 -58.40 -3.21
C GLU A 559 24.99 -59.34 -2.11
N ALA A 560 23.76 -59.16 -1.62
CA ALA A 560 23.18 -60.06 -0.63
C ALA A 560 23.09 -61.50 -1.15
N LYS A 561 22.60 -61.72 -2.39
CA LYS A 561 22.51 -63.05 -3.01
C LYS A 561 23.88 -63.70 -3.21
N ALA A 562 24.93 -62.94 -3.52
CA ALA A 562 26.28 -63.47 -3.69
C ALA A 562 26.96 -63.80 -2.36
N LYS A 563 26.83 -62.94 -1.34
CA LYS A 563 27.28 -63.22 0.03
C LYS A 563 26.63 -64.51 0.57
N LEU A 564 25.33 -64.70 0.34
CA LEU A 564 24.62 -65.93 0.71
C LEU A 564 25.09 -67.19 -0.05
N LYS A 565 25.73 -67.03 -1.21
CA LYS A 565 26.29 -68.11 -2.03
C LYS A 565 27.82 -68.27 -1.88
N GLY A 566 28.44 -67.52 -0.96
CA GLY A 566 29.90 -67.55 -0.73
C GLY A 566 30.72 -67.01 -1.90
N LYS A 567 30.15 -66.15 -2.76
CA LYS A 567 30.84 -65.53 -3.90
C LYS A 567 31.13 -64.06 -3.60
N ALA A 568 32.35 -63.62 -3.86
CA ALA A 568 32.67 -62.19 -3.94
C ALA A 568 32.05 -61.61 -5.23
N ILE A 569 31.53 -60.39 -5.15
CA ILE A 569 31.18 -59.58 -6.33
C ILE A 569 32.23 -58.47 -6.40
N ASP A 570 32.82 -58.30 -7.58
CA ASP A 570 33.57 -57.09 -7.91
C ASP A 570 32.59 -55.92 -7.94
N GLY A 571 32.75 -54.97 -7.00
CA GLY A 571 31.94 -53.78 -6.92
C GLY A 571 32.08 -52.98 -8.20
N ALA A 572 31.09 -53.07 -9.09
CA ALA A 572 31.04 -52.20 -10.24
C ALA A 572 30.80 -50.77 -9.73
N ASN A 573 31.47 -49.78 -10.33
CA ASN A 573 31.12 -48.36 -10.18
C ASN A 573 29.74 -48.07 -10.84
N ALA A 574 28.71 -48.81 -10.44
CA ALA A 574 27.36 -48.58 -10.89
C ALA A 574 26.82 -47.31 -10.25
N GLU A 575 26.07 -46.54 -11.03
CA GLU A 575 25.37 -45.36 -10.52
C GLU A 575 24.49 -45.78 -9.33
N LYS A 576 24.55 -45.04 -8.21
CA LYS A 576 23.73 -45.31 -7.02
C LYS A 576 22.29 -44.89 -7.29
N LYS A 577 21.56 -45.69 -8.05
CA LYS A 577 20.23 -45.36 -8.57
C LYS A 577 19.31 -46.58 -8.55
N THR A 578 18.06 -46.36 -8.21
CA THR A 578 16.99 -47.36 -8.23
C THR A 578 15.82 -46.85 -9.08
N ASP A 579 15.62 -47.44 -10.25
CA ASP A 579 14.52 -47.09 -11.15
C ASP A 579 13.19 -47.74 -10.73
N PHE A 580 12.07 -47.05 -10.95
CA PHE A 580 10.71 -47.55 -10.72
C PHE A 580 9.74 -47.05 -11.80
N SER A 581 8.77 -47.88 -12.18
CA SER A 581 7.71 -47.51 -13.13
C SER A 581 6.61 -46.68 -12.47
N SER A 582 6.28 -46.99 -11.22
CA SER A 582 5.34 -46.20 -10.41
C SER A 582 5.71 -46.23 -8.93
N LEU A 583 5.41 -45.14 -8.23
CA LEU A 583 5.44 -44.99 -6.78
C LEU A 583 4.17 -44.26 -6.37
N SER A 584 3.37 -44.80 -5.45
CA SER A 584 2.10 -44.20 -5.04
C SER A 584 1.86 -44.33 -3.55
N ALA A 585 1.18 -43.34 -2.96
CA ALA A 585 0.73 -43.39 -1.57
C ALA A 585 -0.56 -42.58 -1.40
N ALA A 586 -1.48 -43.08 -0.57
CA ALA A 586 -2.57 -42.29 0.00
C ALA A 586 -2.29 -42.06 1.49
N ILE A 587 -2.21 -40.79 1.87
CA ILE A 587 -1.82 -40.33 3.19
C ILE A 587 -3.03 -39.66 3.84
N THR A 588 -3.36 -40.06 5.06
CA THR A 588 -4.33 -39.37 5.92
C THR A 588 -3.58 -38.60 6.98
N ILE A 589 -3.94 -37.33 7.18
CA ILE A 589 -3.35 -36.47 8.21
C ILE A 589 -4.42 -36.16 9.25
N LYS A 590 -4.09 -36.39 10.52
CA LYS A 590 -4.98 -36.09 11.64
C LYS A 590 -4.16 -35.86 12.91
N ASN A 591 -4.45 -34.78 13.65
CA ASN A 591 -3.86 -34.47 14.95
C ASN A 591 -2.31 -34.49 14.94
N GLY A 592 -1.71 -33.89 13.90
CA GLY A 592 -0.25 -33.85 13.74
C GLY A 592 0.41 -35.19 13.40
N VAL A 593 -0.35 -36.22 13.02
CA VAL A 593 0.18 -37.48 12.52
C VAL A 593 -0.29 -37.70 11.08
N ALA A 594 0.65 -37.98 10.18
CA ALA A 594 0.40 -38.41 8.82
C ALA A 594 0.61 -39.93 8.71
N SER A 595 -0.35 -40.66 8.17
CA SER A 595 -0.27 -42.12 8.06
C SER A 595 -0.71 -42.63 6.69
N THR A 596 -0.15 -43.75 6.28
CA THR A 596 -0.49 -44.44 5.03
C THR A 596 -0.46 -45.94 5.23
N SER A 597 -1.35 -46.67 4.55
CA SER A 597 -1.41 -48.14 4.56
C SER A 597 -1.18 -48.75 3.18
N ASN A 598 -0.96 -47.92 2.16
CA ASN A 598 -0.93 -48.32 0.76
C ASN A 598 0.21 -47.67 -0.02
N LEU A 599 1.37 -47.47 0.64
CA LEU A 599 2.59 -47.13 -0.08
C LEU A 599 2.91 -48.29 -1.01
N ALA A 600 3.08 -48.02 -2.30
CA ALA A 600 3.40 -49.05 -3.29
C ALA A 600 4.39 -48.51 -4.31
N ALA A 601 5.37 -49.31 -4.70
CA ALA A 601 6.24 -49.01 -5.82
C ALA A 601 6.41 -50.24 -6.72
N HIS A 602 6.41 -50.03 -8.03
CA HIS A 602 6.63 -51.08 -9.01
C HIS A 602 7.93 -50.80 -9.76
N SER A 603 8.76 -51.83 -9.92
CA SER A 603 9.98 -51.75 -10.74
C SER A 603 10.11 -53.02 -11.59
N PRO A 604 10.99 -53.02 -12.62
CA PRO A 604 11.24 -54.22 -13.41
C PRO A 604 11.80 -55.41 -12.61
N LEU A 605 12.42 -55.16 -11.44
CA LEU A 605 13.16 -56.17 -10.69
C LEU A 605 12.52 -56.55 -9.35
N PHE A 606 11.68 -55.68 -8.78
CA PHE A 606 11.03 -55.88 -7.50
C PHE A 606 9.78 -54.99 -7.36
N ASN A 607 8.85 -55.42 -6.51
CA ASN A 607 7.72 -54.60 -6.08
C ASN A 607 7.90 -54.22 -4.62
N VAL A 608 7.42 -53.05 -4.23
CA VAL A 608 7.48 -52.54 -2.86
C VAL A 608 6.07 -52.31 -2.37
N SER A 609 5.76 -52.74 -1.16
CA SER A 609 4.56 -52.34 -0.43
C SER A 609 4.94 -51.83 0.96
N GLY A 610 4.26 -50.82 1.46
CA GLY A 610 4.59 -50.23 2.75
C GLY A 610 3.39 -49.62 3.46
N SER A 611 3.55 -49.51 4.77
CA SER A 611 2.60 -48.87 5.67
C SER A 611 3.36 -48.23 6.82
N GLY A 612 2.85 -47.14 7.35
CA GLY A 612 3.52 -46.44 8.44
C GLY A 612 2.87 -45.11 8.77
N ASN A 613 3.53 -44.39 9.67
CA ASN A 613 3.12 -43.06 10.06
C ASN A 613 4.34 -42.18 10.34
N THR A 614 4.09 -40.89 10.39
CA THR A 614 5.05 -39.89 10.84
C THR A 614 4.36 -38.81 11.65
N ASN A 615 5.02 -38.36 12.71
CA ASN A 615 4.56 -37.24 13.52
C ASN A 615 5.13 -35.93 12.96
N LEU A 616 4.27 -35.00 12.57
CA LEU A 616 4.62 -33.72 11.94
C LEU A 616 5.23 -32.71 12.93
N VAL A 617 5.09 -32.96 14.23
CA VAL A 617 5.54 -32.10 15.32
C VAL A 617 6.87 -32.58 15.90
N SER A 618 6.99 -33.88 16.19
CA SER A 618 8.23 -34.48 16.68
C SER A 618 9.16 -34.97 15.56
N GLU A 619 8.69 -34.92 14.31
CA GLU A 619 9.42 -35.32 13.09
C GLU A 619 9.91 -36.77 13.13
N GLN A 620 9.23 -37.60 13.92
CA GLN A 620 9.49 -39.03 14.04
C GLN A 620 8.81 -39.80 12.90
N ILE A 621 9.48 -40.79 12.35
CA ILE A 621 8.96 -41.73 11.35
C ILE A 621 8.92 -43.14 11.93
N ASP A 622 7.90 -43.89 11.54
CA ASP A 622 7.79 -45.33 11.79
C ASP A 622 7.09 -45.98 10.60
N PHE A 623 7.89 -46.61 9.73
CA PHE A 623 7.43 -47.26 8.51
C PHE A 623 7.93 -48.70 8.42
N THR A 624 7.06 -49.57 7.93
CA THR A 624 7.42 -50.91 7.50
C THR A 624 7.27 -51.00 5.99
N VAL A 625 8.36 -51.35 5.32
CA VAL A 625 8.43 -51.49 3.85
C VAL A 625 8.81 -52.92 3.50
N ASN A 626 8.06 -53.56 2.63
CA ASN A 626 8.29 -54.91 2.14
C ASN A 626 8.72 -54.86 0.68
N ALA A 627 9.93 -55.31 0.37
CA ALA A 627 10.39 -55.49 -1.02
C ALA A 627 10.19 -56.94 -1.46
N LEU A 628 9.32 -57.17 -2.44
CA LEU A 628 9.06 -58.45 -3.08
C LEU A 628 9.95 -58.59 -4.32
N ILE A 629 10.88 -59.54 -4.27
CA ILE A 629 11.81 -59.86 -5.36
C ILE A 629 11.36 -61.17 -5.99
N SER A 630 11.00 -61.14 -7.27
CA SER A 630 10.60 -62.33 -8.01
C SER A 630 11.80 -62.94 -8.73
N ASP A 631 12.09 -64.22 -8.50
CA ASP A 631 13.12 -64.94 -9.26
C ASP A 631 12.48 -65.74 -10.41
N HIS A 632 12.58 -65.21 -11.63
CA HIS A 632 12.03 -65.86 -12.82
C HIS A 632 12.64 -67.24 -13.13
N LYS A 633 13.75 -67.63 -12.49
CA LYS A 633 14.41 -68.93 -12.71
C LYS A 633 13.95 -70.04 -11.75
N GLN A 634 13.08 -69.75 -10.78
CA GLN A 634 12.54 -70.76 -9.86
C GLN A 634 11.01 -70.68 -9.77
N ALA A 635 10.32 -71.78 -10.07
CA ALA A 635 8.86 -71.88 -10.13
C ALA A 635 8.10 -71.51 -8.83
N ASN A 636 8.80 -71.36 -7.69
CA ASN A 636 8.24 -70.97 -6.37
C ASN A 636 9.11 -69.93 -5.61
N GLY A 637 10.00 -69.19 -6.29
CA GLY A 637 11.00 -68.33 -5.64
C GLY A 637 10.59 -66.86 -5.48
N GLN A 638 9.67 -66.54 -4.56
CA GLN A 638 9.43 -65.17 -4.11
C GLN A 638 10.20 -64.89 -2.81
N LEU A 639 10.97 -63.79 -2.79
CA LEU A 639 11.69 -63.32 -1.60
C LEU A 639 11.09 -61.99 -1.14
N VAL A 640 10.53 -61.95 0.07
CA VAL A 640 10.00 -60.74 0.70
C VAL A 640 11.00 -60.21 1.72
N VAL A 641 11.51 -59.00 1.54
CA VAL A 641 12.47 -58.36 2.45
C VAL A 641 11.77 -57.24 3.24
N PRO A 642 11.45 -57.45 4.53
CA PRO A 642 10.83 -56.43 5.38
C PRO A 642 11.90 -55.51 6.00
N ILE A 643 11.73 -54.21 5.78
CA ILE A 643 12.62 -53.14 6.25
C ILE A 643 11.81 -52.24 7.17
N GLU A 644 12.28 -52.06 8.39
CA GLU A 644 11.79 -51.01 9.29
C GLU A 644 12.58 -49.72 9.06
N ILE A 645 11.86 -48.60 9.03
CA ILE A 645 12.42 -47.26 8.92
C ILE A 645 11.90 -46.46 10.12
N LYS A 646 12.79 -46.11 11.05
CA LYS A 646 12.46 -45.41 12.30
C LYS A 646 13.40 -44.22 12.52
N GLY A 647 13.06 -43.31 13.44
CA GLY A 647 13.93 -42.19 13.82
C GLY A 647 13.38 -40.84 13.36
N ASN A 648 14.26 -39.85 13.22
CA ASN A 648 13.88 -38.49 12.80
C ASN A 648 14.04 -38.30 11.28
N TRP A 649 13.27 -37.41 10.66
CA TRP A 649 13.35 -37.06 9.22
C TRP A 649 14.76 -36.83 8.70
N ASP A 650 15.61 -36.14 9.47
CA ASP A 650 16.97 -35.80 9.03
C ASP A 650 17.94 -36.98 9.11
N LYS A 651 17.64 -37.96 9.98
CA LYS A 651 18.49 -39.12 10.25
C LYS A 651 17.64 -40.38 10.45
N PRO A 652 17.02 -40.90 9.37
CA PRO A 652 16.28 -42.15 9.43
C PRO A 652 17.23 -43.32 9.65
N GLU A 653 16.84 -44.23 10.54
CA GLU A 653 17.49 -45.51 10.78
C GLU A 653 16.76 -46.61 10.00
N TYR A 654 17.54 -47.45 9.31
CA TYR A 654 17.03 -48.55 8.50
C TYR A 654 17.45 -49.87 9.12
N ARG A 655 16.49 -50.76 9.39
CA ARG A 655 16.76 -52.08 9.97
C ARG A 655 16.04 -53.17 9.19
N LEU A 656 16.74 -54.27 8.93
CA LEU A 656 16.13 -55.49 8.41
C LEU A 656 15.38 -56.19 9.54
N ASP A 657 14.09 -56.42 9.38
CA ASP A 657 13.33 -57.21 10.35
C ASP A 657 13.59 -58.70 10.09
N LEU A 658 14.60 -59.26 10.75
CA LEU A 658 15.02 -60.66 10.59
C LEU A 658 13.90 -61.64 10.94
N LYS A 659 13.06 -61.29 11.92
CA LYS A 659 11.93 -62.14 12.35
C LYS A 659 10.88 -62.20 11.25
N GLN A 660 10.43 -61.04 10.75
CA GLN A 660 9.49 -60.99 9.63
C GLN A 660 10.11 -61.56 8.35
N LEU A 661 11.42 -61.40 8.13
CA LEU A 661 12.11 -61.99 6.99
C LEU A 661 11.99 -63.51 7.00
N LEU A 662 12.21 -64.17 8.13
CA LEU A 662 12.07 -65.63 8.19
C LEU A 662 10.59 -66.05 8.12
N LEU A 663 9.68 -65.34 8.79
CA LEU A 663 8.25 -65.66 8.79
C LEU A 663 7.59 -65.50 7.41
N LYS A 664 7.99 -64.49 6.63
CA LYS A 664 7.43 -64.22 5.29
C LYS A 664 8.08 -65.06 4.19
N ASN A 665 9.13 -65.82 4.48
CA ASN A 665 9.86 -66.62 3.50
C ASN A 665 10.04 -68.07 3.97
N ASN A 666 9.08 -68.93 3.65
CA ASN A 666 9.09 -70.35 4.06
C ASN A 666 10.38 -71.09 3.71
N THR A 667 10.99 -70.81 2.57
CA THR A 667 12.24 -71.44 2.13
C THR A 667 13.44 -71.01 2.97
N LEU A 668 13.49 -69.74 3.41
CA LEU A 668 14.51 -69.24 4.32
C LEU A 668 14.32 -69.79 5.73
N LYS A 669 13.06 -69.83 6.20
CA LYS A 669 12.70 -70.45 7.49
C LYS A 669 13.19 -71.90 7.57
N GLN A 670 12.85 -72.73 6.58
CA GLN A 670 13.26 -74.13 6.54
C GLN A 670 14.79 -74.30 6.44
N LYS A 671 15.48 -73.42 5.71
CA LYS A 671 16.95 -73.45 5.62
C LYS A 671 17.61 -73.05 6.95
N ALA A 672 17.09 -72.02 7.61
CA ALA A 672 17.58 -71.61 8.92
C ALA A 672 17.38 -72.73 9.96
N GLU A 673 16.19 -73.34 9.99
CA GLU A 673 15.90 -74.52 10.83
C GLU A 673 16.88 -75.66 10.56
N LYS A 674 17.16 -75.99 9.29
CA LYS A 674 18.13 -77.03 8.92
C LYS A 674 19.56 -76.71 9.34
N GLU A 675 20.03 -75.48 9.17
CA GLU A 675 21.39 -75.07 9.56
C GLU A 675 21.56 -74.98 11.07
N ILE A 676 20.54 -74.53 11.81
CA ILE A 676 20.52 -74.58 13.28
C ILE A 676 20.64 -76.03 13.76
N ASN A 677 19.83 -76.94 13.21
CA ASN A 677 19.90 -78.36 13.54
C ASN A 677 21.29 -78.95 13.23
N ARG A 678 21.85 -78.63 12.06
CA ARG A 678 23.21 -79.08 11.66
C ARG A 678 24.33 -78.52 12.54
N GLY A 679 24.19 -77.27 12.99
CA GLY A 679 25.15 -76.63 13.90
C GLY A 679 25.12 -77.25 15.29
N LEU A 680 23.92 -77.53 15.80
CA LEU A 680 23.73 -78.23 17.07
C LEU A 680 24.29 -79.66 17.00
N GLU A 681 24.05 -80.41 15.92
CA GLU A 681 24.65 -81.73 15.71
C GLU A 681 26.20 -81.71 15.75
N LYS A 682 26.83 -80.67 15.19
CA LYS A 682 28.30 -80.52 15.20
C LYS A 682 28.89 -80.16 16.55
N ILE A 683 28.17 -79.37 17.35
CA ILE A 683 28.65 -78.90 18.67
C ILE A 683 28.45 -79.97 19.73
N PHE A 684 27.34 -80.72 19.68
CA PHE A 684 26.98 -81.70 20.71
C PHE A 684 27.48 -83.12 20.42
N GLY A 685 27.99 -83.39 19.21
CA GLY A 685 28.50 -84.71 18.83
C GLY A 685 27.38 -85.74 18.72
N GLY A 686 27.44 -86.60 17.69
CA GLY A 686 26.35 -87.48 17.28
C GLY A 686 25.85 -88.54 18.28
N GLU A 687 26.12 -88.47 19.58
CA GLU A 687 25.75 -89.51 20.55
C GLU A 687 25.18 -89.02 21.91
N GLY A 688 24.73 -87.76 22.04
CA GLY A 688 24.21 -87.22 23.32
C GLY A 688 22.75 -86.74 23.31
N LYS A 689 21.79 -87.63 23.65
CA LYS A 689 20.39 -87.38 24.10
C LYS A 689 19.47 -86.46 23.25
N ASN A 690 18.55 -87.11 22.55
CA ASN A 690 17.50 -86.58 21.65
C ASN A 690 16.50 -85.56 22.23
N GLU A 691 16.45 -85.33 23.55
CA GLU A 691 15.43 -84.47 24.18
C GLU A 691 15.96 -83.08 24.52
N ASP A 692 17.20 -82.97 25.02
CA ASP A 692 17.83 -81.69 25.35
C ASP A 692 18.23 -80.91 24.08
N LEU A 693 18.68 -81.63 23.04
CA LEU A 693 18.97 -81.08 21.71
C LEU A 693 17.73 -80.50 21.04
N LYS A 694 16.59 -81.20 21.19
CA LYS A 694 15.30 -80.78 20.65
C LYS A 694 14.73 -79.59 21.42
N ASN A 695 14.85 -79.59 22.75
CA ASN A 695 14.48 -78.44 23.58
C ASN A 695 15.36 -77.21 23.34
N ALA A 696 16.67 -77.38 23.15
CA ALA A 696 17.58 -76.28 22.83
C ALA A 696 17.32 -75.70 21.42
N ALA A 697 17.10 -76.57 20.42
CA ALA A 697 16.67 -76.16 19.09
C ALA A 697 15.31 -75.44 19.15
N ASP A 698 14.32 -76.00 19.84
CA ASP A 698 13.00 -75.39 20.01
C ASP A 698 13.04 -74.07 20.79
N GLN A 699 13.95 -73.90 21.76
CA GLN A 699 14.16 -72.63 22.47
C GLN A 699 14.85 -71.57 21.60
N LEU A 700 15.88 -71.94 20.82
CA LEU A 700 16.53 -71.03 19.87
C LEU A 700 15.59 -70.63 18.74
N LEU A 701 14.81 -71.57 18.22
CA LEU A 701 13.75 -71.32 17.25
C LEU A 701 12.66 -70.44 17.87
N LYS A 702 12.18 -70.72 19.09
CA LYS A 702 11.26 -69.82 19.80
C LYS A 702 11.84 -68.41 19.97
N GLY A 703 13.12 -68.26 20.28
CA GLY A 703 13.77 -66.94 20.42
C GLY A 703 13.90 -66.15 19.11
N LEU A 704 14.02 -66.85 17.97
CA LEU A 704 14.09 -66.23 16.64
C LEU A 704 12.71 -65.98 16.00
N PHE A 705 11.70 -66.76 16.39
CA PHE A 705 10.38 -66.77 15.75
C PHE A 705 9.22 -66.24 16.62
N ASN A 706 9.34 -66.15 17.95
CA ASN A 706 8.29 -65.63 18.85
C ASN A 706 8.43 -64.15 19.20
#